data_AF-Q8FU94-F1
#
_entry.id   AF-Q8FU94-F1
#
_cell.length_a   1.000
_cell.length_b   1.000
_cell.length_c   1.000
_cell.angle_alpha   90.00
_cell.angle_beta   90.00
_cell.angle_gamma   90.00
#
_symmetry.space_group_name_H-M   'P 1'
#
loop_
_entity.id
_entity.type
_entity.pdbx_description
1 polymer ?
#
loop_
_entity_poly.entity_id
_entity_poly.type
_entity_poly.pdbx_seq_one_letter_code
_entity_poly.pdbx_strand_id
1 'polypeptide(L)'
;MPRTLAAALATGLMLSASSGVPALAQDNPGQQDTDPAQGTIITTGDLGLGESTTFLGRTTKVPFSIMVPPGTTPEALTGTFQLPVDFSGGVIELYSGERLLTSLPLEVQDNLAAVEIPLDGVPVEEGRADFTLRAVMDVVGDQWCREIPELTFLDGAVRYSGQSIKPTVVADFLPPVLRTLSLYIPVQPSEAVQQATLEVATSLASVYRASGVEVRVVGLPEGSAQPSAPARSGERQIVLTDTGIAGIELINPGQQNVYLRINGRDEQVADQARLLTDSLLPLAADQQVTGAGFGAVPGVSTDMATLTELGNYNLSSESVGGTAVRVGIERSRFRPVIESADIHLTGSYTPLPDANNGQISVRVGDTVLDYFTVDDSGEIDRKFTLPGELADRYTELVVEYRTTGVLTCGDTQPVGLTINGDSLITTQHTDVPILSGFRSLPQIFQPTVDVAMTQGDVSDVSRAVSLLTGVQSLSTTRVRPQVVTWEEAATSTRPTVFIDAEGERARELPRYLSEAGTTLTVATRDGSGVAADELTQEEKDRARQLTTTANLPAGGLEVVWDAEAGRMIMVASSNRNSRQLDGVIRWLDEDNTRWAGLNGDVLIQVVDRTPVELEVAGRPATSNTATTWVAVAVAAVVIAVVVSVTLLVSQRSRRSRQSQRGQGSLGSRRAGRPGRG
;
A
#
# COMPACT_ATOMS: atom_id res chain seq x y z
N MET A 1 -21.25 -81.24 18.01
CA MET A 1 -22.35 -81.85 18.80
C MET A 1 -21.87 -81.98 20.24
N PRO A 2 -22.67 -81.70 21.30
CA PRO A 2 -24.09 -81.27 21.36
C PRO A 2 -24.19 -79.73 21.55
N ARG A 3 -25.22 -78.94 21.15
CA ARG A 3 -26.70 -78.96 21.17
C ARG A 3 -27.37 -78.81 22.55
N THR A 4 -27.90 -77.60 22.81
CA THR A 4 -29.26 -77.24 23.35
C THR A 4 -29.24 -75.73 23.70
N LEU A 5 -29.91 -74.80 23.03
CA LEU A 5 -31.36 -74.45 22.98
C LEU A 5 -32.02 -74.23 24.35
N ALA A 6 -32.29 -72.97 24.70
CA ALA A 6 -33.44 -72.54 25.50
C ALA A 6 -33.68 -71.02 25.32
N ALA A 7 -34.83 -70.69 24.73
CA ALA A 7 -35.39 -69.35 24.70
C ALA A 7 -36.25 -69.13 25.95
N ALA A 8 -36.22 -67.93 26.53
CA ALA A 8 -37.23 -67.46 27.46
C ALA A 8 -37.42 -65.94 27.28
N LEU A 9 -38.57 -65.57 26.72
CA LEU A 9 -39.15 -64.23 26.80
C LEU A 9 -39.60 -63.97 28.25
N ALA A 10 -39.22 -62.83 28.82
CA ALA A 10 -39.86 -62.26 29.98
C ALA A 10 -39.99 -60.74 29.79
N THR A 11 -41.23 -60.30 29.67
CA THR A 11 -41.69 -58.91 29.66
C THR A 11 -41.57 -58.31 31.06
N GLY A 12 -41.08 -57.08 31.21
CA GLY A 12 -41.15 -56.36 32.49
C GLY A 12 -40.41 -55.04 32.50
N LEU A 13 -41.20 -53.95 32.50
CA LEU A 13 -40.85 -52.55 32.80
C LEU A 13 -39.61 -52.34 33.69
N MET A 14 -38.70 -51.47 33.25
CA MET A 14 -37.98 -50.56 34.16
C MET A 14 -37.72 -49.21 33.50
N LEU A 15 -38.15 -48.16 34.20
CA LEU A 15 -37.72 -46.77 34.02
C LEU A 15 -36.20 -46.69 34.24
N SER A 16 -35.50 -46.04 33.32
CA SER A 16 -34.16 -45.49 33.59
C SER A 16 -34.04 -44.13 32.91
N ALA A 17 -34.03 -43.10 33.76
CA ALA A 17 -33.61 -41.76 33.41
C ALA A 17 -32.13 -41.79 33.00
N SER A 18 -31.83 -41.31 31.80
CA SER A 18 -30.47 -41.03 31.36
C SER A 18 -30.32 -39.55 31.10
N SER A 19 -29.56 -38.90 31.98
CA SER A 19 -28.96 -37.58 31.81
C SER A 19 -28.27 -37.45 30.45
N GLY A 20 -28.80 -36.57 29.60
CA GLY A 20 -28.15 -36.17 28.36
C GLY A 20 -26.92 -35.31 28.65
N VAL A 21 -25.75 -35.85 28.36
CA VAL A 21 -24.53 -35.07 28.17
C VAL A 21 -24.58 -34.56 26.72
N PRO A 22 -24.45 -33.25 26.44
CA PRO A 22 -24.37 -32.79 25.06
C PRO A 22 -23.04 -33.27 24.46
N ALA A 23 -23.13 -34.06 23.40
CA ALA A 23 -21.97 -34.39 22.58
C ALA A 23 -21.51 -33.12 21.86
N LEU A 24 -20.26 -32.72 22.12
CA LEU A 24 -19.55 -31.74 21.32
C LEU A 24 -19.39 -32.31 19.90
N ALA A 25 -20.05 -31.70 18.93
CA ALA A 25 -19.83 -31.99 17.52
C ALA A 25 -18.40 -31.56 17.16
N GLN A 26 -17.60 -32.51 16.68
CA GLN A 26 -16.34 -32.22 16.00
C GLN A 26 -16.66 -31.69 14.61
N ASP A 27 -16.31 -30.44 14.35
CA ASP A 27 -16.27 -29.83 13.03
C ASP A 27 -15.25 -30.58 12.17
N ASN A 28 -15.72 -31.18 11.08
CA ASN A 28 -14.89 -31.75 10.02
C ASN A 28 -14.98 -30.77 8.83
N PRO A 29 -13.95 -29.95 8.57
CA PRO A 29 -13.96 -29.03 7.43
C PRO A 29 -13.65 -29.84 6.16
N GLY A 30 -14.71 -30.32 5.50
CA GLY A 30 -14.53 -31.19 4.34
C GLY A 30 -15.81 -31.71 3.70
N GLN A 31 -16.93 -30.99 3.80
CA GLN A 31 -18.12 -31.32 3.02
C GLN A 31 -19.03 -30.11 2.84
N GLN A 32 -18.75 -29.27 1.84
CA GLN A 32 -19.79 -28.43 1.23
C GLN A 32 -20.62 -29.35 0.33
N ASP A 33 -21.70 -29.89 0.90
CA ASP A 33 -22.77 -30.51 0.12
C ASP A 33 -23.38 -29.44 -0.79
N THR A 34 -23.46 -29.80 -2.06
CA THR A 34 -24.00 -28.98 -3.14
C THR A 34 -25.52 -29.05 -3.11
N ASP A 35 -26.16 -28.08 -2.45
CA ASP A 35 -27.56 -27.77 -2.70
C ASP A 35 -27.64 -26.84 -3.93
N PRO A 36 -28.20 -27.29 -5.08
CA PRO A 36 -28.30 -26.48 -6.30
C PRO A 36 -29.26 -25.28 -6.19
N ALA A 37 -29.87 -25.05 -5.02
CA ALA A 37 -30.74 -23.90 -4.75
C ALA A 37 -30.04 -22.71 -4.07
N GLN A 38 -28.79 -22.83 -3.61
CA GLN A 38 -28.08 -21.70 -3.02
C GLN A 38 -27.27 -20.96 -4.09
N GLY A 39 -27.67 -19.73 -4.38
CA GLY A 39 -26.97 -18.82 -5.27
C GLY A 39 -25.49 -18.64 -4.92
N THR A 40 -24.69 -18.14 -5.86
CA THR A 40 -23.27 -17.83 -5.60
C THR A 40 -23.18 -16.63 -4.66
N ILE A 41 -22.39 -16.72 -3.59
CA ILE A 41 -22.15 -15.61 -2.67
C ILE A 41 -20.71 -15.11 -2.83
N ILE A 42 -20.56 -13.80 -3.06
CA ILE A 42 -19.27 -13.12 -3.19
C ILE A 42 -19.22 -11.99 -2.18
N THR A 43 -18.17 -11.92 -1.36
CA THR A 43 -18.00 -10.87 -0.35
C THR A 43 -17.70 -9.53 -1.02
N THR A 44 -17.97 -8.41 -0.33
CA THR A 44 -17.60 -7.07 -0.81
C THR A 44 -16.09 -6.92 -0.96
N GLY A 45 -15.31 -7.58 -0.10
CA GLY A 45 -13.85 -7.68 -0.22
C GLY A 45 -13.43 -8.32 -1.55
N ASP A 46 -13.99 -9.49 -1.88
CA ASP A 46 -13.72 -10.18 -3.15
C ASP A 46 -14.21 -9.38 -4.38
N LEU A 47 -15.19 -8.50 -4.21
CA LEU A 47 -15.66 -7.58 -5.26
C LEU A 47 -14.79 -6.31 -5.38
N GLY A 48 -13.80 -6.14 -4.51
CA GLY A 48 -12.94 -4.97 -4.46
C GLY A 48 -13.59 -3.71 -3.85
N LEU A 49 -14.68 -3.87 -3.12
CA LEU A 49 -15.36 -2.80 -2.37
C LEU A 49 -14.82 -2.64 -0.94
N GLY A 50 -13.95 -3.55 -0.50
CA GLY A 50 -13.41 -3.58 0.87
C GLY A 50 -14.29 -4.34 1.86
N GLU A 51 -13.77 -4.51 3.09
CA GLU A 51 -14.47 -5.21 4.18
C GLU A 51 -15.49 -4.31 4.90
N SER A 52 -15.30 -2.99 4.80
CA SER A 52 -16.19 -2.00 5.41
C SER A 52 -16.40 -0.78 4.54
N THR A 53 -17.57 -0.15 4.62
CA THR A 53 -17.89 1.11 3.94
C THR A 53 -18.51 2.11 4.91
N THR A 54 -17.96 3.32 5.00
CA THR A 54 -18.45 4.35 5.95
C THR A 54 -19.32 5.40 5.26
N PHE A 55 -20.44 5.73 5.88
CA PHE A 55 -21.37 6.79 5.52
C PHE A 55 -21.19 7.93 6.52
N LEU A 56 -20.68 9.08 6.06
CA LEU A 56 -20.36 10.23 6.90
C LEU A 56 -21.50 11.26 6.90
N GLY A 57 -21.98 11.62 8.09
CA GLY A 57 -23.07 12.55 8.28
C GLY A 57 -24.42 11.86 8.45
N ARG A 58 -25.45 12.63 8.86
CA ARG A 58 -26.79 12.09 9.13
C ARG A 58 -27.48 11.57 7.86
N THR A 59 -27.19 12.19 6.72
CA THR A 59 -27.73 11.82 5.42
C THR A 59 -26.58 11.74 4.42
N THR A 60 -26.34 10.56 3.86
CA THR A 60 -25.17 10.33 3.00
C THR A 60 -25.53 9.40 1.86
N LYS A 61 -25.09 9.72 0.65
CA LYS A 61 -25.17 8.85 -0.52
C LYS A 61 -23.80 8.22 -0.75
N VAL A 62 -23.74 6.90 -0.86
CA VAL A 62 -22.52 6.16 -1.19
C VAL A 62 -22.79 5.30 -2.44
N PRO A 63 -22.04 5.51 -3.53
CA PRO A 63 -22.16 4.69 -4.72
C PRO A 63 -21.53 3.31 -4.52
N PHE A 64 -22.14 2.29 -5.12
CA PHE A 64 -21.66 0.92 -5.19
C PHE A 64 -21.64 0.48 -6.65
N SER A 65 -20.58 -0.23 -7.02
CA SER A 65 -20.40 -0.81 -8.36
C SER A 65 -19.95 -2.25 -8.19
N ILE A 66 -20.84 -3.21 -8.40
CA ILE A 66 -20.51 -4.63 -8.27
C ILE A 66 -20.36 -5.27 -9.64
N MET A 67 -19.35 -6.12 -9.78
CA MET A 67 -19.19 -6.93 -10.99
C MET A 67 -20.19 -8.09 -11.01
N VAL A 68 -20.73 -8.41 -12.17
CA VAL A 68 -21.71 -9.49 -12.35
C VAL A 68 -21.11 -10.59 -13.22
N PRO A 69 -20.82 -11.77 -12.66
CA PRO A 69 -20.32 -12.90 -13.44
C PRO A 69 -21.28 -13.27 -14.60
N PRO A 70 -20.75 -13.58 -15.80
CA PRO A 70 -21.60 -13.97 -16.93
C PRO A 70 -22.52 -15.15 -16.61
N GLY A 71 -23.80 -15.04 -16.98
CA GLY A 71 -24.84 -16.04 -16.69
C GLY A 71 -25.45 -15.97 -15.29
N THR A 72 -25.09 -14.94 -14.51
CA THR A 72 -25.64 -14.70 -13.18
C THR A 72 -26.36 -13.36 -13.09
N THR A 73 -27.19 -13.19 -12.07
CA THR A 73 -27.88 -11.94 -11.75
C THR A 73 -27.75 -11.64 -10.25
N PRO A 74 -27.38 -10.41 -9.85
CA PRO A 74 -27.32 -10.05 -8.44
C PRO A 74 -28.73 -10.01 -7.86
N GLU A 75 -28.93 -10.63 -6.70
CA GLU A 75 -30.23 -10.72 -6.03
C GLU A 75 -30.32 -9.83 -4.80
N ALA A 76 -29.31 -9.88 -3.93
CA ALA A 76 -29.33 -9.13 -2.67
C ALA A 76 -27.92 -8.80 -2.20
N LEU A 77 -27.77 -7.60 -1.63
CA LEU A 77 -26.62 -7.20 -0.83
C LEU A 77 -26.96 -7.41 0.65
N THR A 78 -26.19 -8.25 1.33
CA THR A 78 -26.32 -8.57 2.75
C THR A 78 -25.15 -8.01 3.52
N GLY A 79 -25.35 -7.70 4.81
CA GLY A 79 -24.29 -7.23 5.71
C GLY A 79 -24.87 -6.63 6.99
N THR A 80 -24.03 -5.94 7.75
CA THR A 80 -24.42 -5.32 9.03
C THR A 80 -24.04 -3.85 9.06
N PHE A 81 -24.98 -2.99 9.42
CA PHE A 81 -24.69 -1.59 9.74
C PHE A 81 -24.38 -1.44 11.23
N GLN A 82 -23.28 -0.77 11.54
CA GLN A 82 -22.92 -0.32 12.87
C GLN A 82 -23.23 1.18 13.02
N LEU A 83 -24.11 1.53 13.95
CA LEU A 83 -24.56 2.89 14.20
C LEU A 83 -23.77 3.56 15.33
N PRO A 84 -23.56 4.88 15.29
CA PRO A 84 -23.10 5.64 16.45
C PRO A 84 -24.15 5.64 17.58
N VAL A 85 -23.69 5.83 18.82
CA VAL A 85 -24.52 5.79 20.03
C VAL A 85 -25.62 6.86 20.09
N ASP A 86 -25.46 7.97 19.38
CA ASP A 86 -26.42 9.08 19.36
C ASP A 86 -27.57 8.87 18.36
N PHE A 87 -27.67 7.68 17.76
CA PHE A 87 -28.67 7.33 16.75
C PHE A 87 -29.41 6.05 17.15
N SER A 88 -30.71 6.03 16.88
CA SER A 88 -31.60 4.92 17.30
C SER A 88 -32.04 4.02 16.16
N GLY A 89 -31.69 4.38 14.93
CA GLY A 89 -32.16 3.73 13.71
C GLY A 89 -31.98 4.62 12.49
N GLY A 90 -32.85 4.42 11.51
CA GLY A 90 -32.84 5.16 10.27
C GLY A 90 -33.39 4.32 9.13
N VAL A 91 -33.11 4.78 7.93
CA VAL A 91 -33.55 4.14 6.68
C VAL A 91 -32.36 4.07 5.71
N ILE A 92 -32.23 2.93 5.04
CA ILE A 92 -31.36 2.76 3.88
C ILE A 92 -32.23 2.73 2.64
N GLU A 93 -31.96 3.65 1.72
CA GLU A 93 -32.64 3.76 0.45
C GLU A 93 -31.71 3.30 -0.68
N LEU A 94 -32.17 2.38 -1.52
CA LEU A 94 -31.46 1.93 -2.72
C LEU A 94 -31.92 2.73 -3.93
N TYR A 95 -30.96 3.32 -4.65
CA TYR A 95 -31.19 4.07 -5.87
C TYR A 95 -30.46 3.44 -7.06
N SER A 96 -31.09 3.50 -8.24
CA SER A 96 -30.42 3.36 -9.53
C SER A 96 -30.54 4.68 -10.30
N GLY A 97 -29.42 5.38 -10.47
CA GLY A 97 -29.42 6.79 -10.83
C GLY A 97 -30.24 7.61 -9.81
N GLU A 98 -31.25 8.34 -10.27
CA GLU A 98 -32.16 9.13 -9.42
C GLU A 98 -33.42 8.36 -9.00
N ARG A 99 -33.61 7.12 -9.48
CA ARG A 99 -34.81 6.32 -9.18
C ARG A 99 -34.63 5.55 -7.88
N LEU A 100 -35.50 5.81 -6.90
CA LEU A 100 -35.63 4.99 -5.70
C LEU A 100 -36.20 3.61 -6.08
N LEU A 101 -35.49 2.54 -5.72
CA LEU A 101 -35.89 1.15 -5.94
C LEU A 101 -36.49 0.54 -4.68
N THR A 102 -35.82 0.67 -3.54
CA THR A 102 -36.28 0.18 -2.24
C THR A 102 -35.89 1.10 -1.10
N SER A 103 -36.60 0.99 0.02
CA SER A 103 -36.37 1.74 1.25
C SER A 103 -36.59 0.80 2.43
N LEU A 104 -35.55 0.63 3.24
CA LEU A 104 -35.48 -0.39 4.29
C LEU A 104 -35.21 0.29 5.65
N PRO A 105 -36.07 0.11 6.65
CA PRO A 105 -35.79 0.58 7.99
C PRO A 105 -34.62 -0.22 8.60
N LEU A 106 -33.77 0.45 9.37
CA LEU A 106 -32.71 -0.19 10.15
C LEU A 106 -33.29 -0.68 11.48
N GLU A 107 -33.43 -1.99 11.64
CA GLU A 107 -33.82 -2.62 12.90
C GLU A 107 -32.59 -2.79 13.81
N VAL A 108 -32.37 -1.83 14.70
CA VAL A 108 -31.15 -1.75 15.53
C VAL A 108 -31.27 -2.59 16.79
N GLN A 109 -30.27 -3.45 17.03
CA GLN A 109 -30.04 -4.18 18.27
C GLN A 109 -28.57 -4.01 18.67
N ASP A 110 -28.31 -3.51 19.88
CA ASP A 110 -26.95 -3.25 20.39
C ASP A 110 -26.07 -2.43 19.42
N ASN A 111 -26.65 -1.38 18.83
CA ASN A 111 -26.05 -0.50 17.80
C ASN A 111 -25.70 -1.19 16.47
N LEU A 112 -26.19 -2.41 16.24
CA LEU A 112 -26.03 -3.14 14.99
C LEU A 112 -27.38 -3.35 14.30
N ALA A 113 -27.41 -3.27 12.97
CA ALA A 113 -28.59 -3.55 12.17
C ALA A 113 -28.21 -4.46 10.99
N ALA A 114 -28.61 -5.72 11.05
CA ALA A 114 -28.45 -6.65 9.93
C ALA A 114 -29.41 -6.27 8.81
N VAL A 115 -28.94 -6.31 7.57
CA VAL A 115 -29.72 -5.91 6.39
C VAL A 115 -29.62 -6.92 5.26
N GLU A 116 -30.72 -7.05 4.52
CA GLU A 116 -30.77 -7.70 3.22
C GLU A 116 -31.42 -6.72 2.25
N ILE A 117 -30.59 -6.12 1.40
CA ILE A 117 -31.00 -5.10 0.43
C ILE A 117 -31.26 -5.80 -0.91
N PRO A 118 -32.53 -5.93 -1.36
CA PRO A 118 -32.82 -6.55 -2.64
C PRO A 118 -32.27 -5.68 -3.78
N LEU A 119 -31.51 -6.30 -4.67
CA LEU A 119 -30.92 -5.67 -5.85
C LEU A 119 -31.82 -5.83 -7.10
N ASP A 120 -33.04 -6.33 -6.90
CA ASP A 120 -34.05 -6.43 -7.96
C ASP A 120 -34.27 -5.08 -8.65
N GLY A 121 -34.16 -5.07 -9.97
CA GLY A 121 -34.35 -3.87 -10.78
C GLY A 121 -33.12 -2.95 -10.86
N VAL A 122 -31.98 -3.30 -10.26
CA VAL A 122 -30.68 -2.70 -10.60
C VAL A 122 -30.27 -3.22 -11.99
N PRO A 123 -30.08 -2.34 -12.99
CA PRO A 123 -29.67 -2.78 -14.32
C PRO A 123 -28.22 -3.30 -14.29
N VAL A 124 -27.97 -4.32 -15.09
CA VAL A 124 -26.62 -4.83 -15.36
C VAL A 124 -26.21 -4.36 -16.75
N GLU A 125 -25.24 -3.46 -16.80
CA GLU A 125 -24.69 -2.90 -18.03
C GLU A 125 -23.21 -3.27 -18.11
N GLU A 126 -22.77 -3.81 -19.25
CA GLU A 126 -21.36 -4.21 -19.47
C GLU A 126 -20.80 -5.15 -18.38
N GLY A 127 -21.66 -6.01 -17.81
CA GLY A 127 -21.26 -6.95 -16.75
C GLY A 127 -21.08 -6.30 -15.37
N ARG A 128 -21.64 -5.10 -15.16
CA ARG A 128 -21.55 -4.34 -13.91
C ARG A 128 -22.93 -3.85 -13.47
N ALA A 129 -23.20 -3.87 -12.18
CA ALA A 129 -24.41 -3.33 -11.58
C ALA A 129 -24.06 -2.13 -10.70
N ASP A 130 -24.56 -0.97 -11.10
CA ASP A 130 -24.34 0.31 -10.42
C ASP A 130 -25.57 0.74 -9.65
N PHE A 131 -25.38 1.09 -8.38
CA PHE A 131 -26.43 1.59 -7.52
C PHE A 131 -25.87 2.52 -6.45
N THR A 132 -26.74 3.30 -5.82
CA THR A 132 -26.37 4.19 -4.71
C THR A 132 -27.17 3.80 -3.49
N LEU A 133 -26.50 3.62 -2.36
CA LEU A 133 -27.17 3.54 -1.06
C LEU A 133 -27.21 4.93 -0.44
N ARG A 134 -28.40 5.37 -0.04
CA ARG A 134 -28.58 6.59 0.76
C ARG A 134 -28.95 6.19 2.18
N ALA A 135 -28.09 6.51 3.13
CA ALA A 135 -28.39 6.40 4.54
C ALA A 135 -29.06 7.67 5.04
N VAL A 136 -30.11 7.51 5.86
CA VAL A 136 -30.78 8.57 6.61
C VAL A 136 -30.92 8.09 8.04
N MET A 137 -30.16 8.67 8.98
CA MET A 137 -30.15 8.20 10.38
C MET A 137 -31.13 8.98 11.27
N ASP A 138 -31.78 8.25 12.17
CA ASP A 138 -32.70 8.80 13.18
C ASP A 138 -31.94 9.18 14.44
N VAL A 139 -31.97 10.49 14.72
CA VAL A 139 -31.23 11.10 15.82
C VAL A 139 -31.89 10.83 17.18
N VAL A 140 -31.07 10.64 18.21
CA VAL A 140 -31.47 10.69 19.62
C VAL A 140 -31.07 12.05 20.23
N GLY A 141 -32.06 12.84 20.65
CA GLY A 141 -31.84 14.12 21.37
C GLY A 141 -31.47 15.32 20.50
N ASP A 142 -31.05 16.43 21.14
CA ASP A 142 -31.02 17.76 20.52
C ASP A 142 -29.61 18.28 20.15
N GLN A 143 -28.55 17.47 20.30
CA GLN A 143 -27.13 17.90 20.17
C GLN A 143 -26.31 17.13 19.12
N TRP A 144 -26.99 16.51 18.16
CA TRP A 144 -26.45 15.64 17.11
C TRP A 144 -25.53 16.32 16.07
N CYS A 145 -25.46 17.64 16.05
CA CYS A 145 -24.71 18.42 15.05
C CYS A 145 -23.32 18.88 15.52
N ARG A 146 -22.82 18.33 16.64
CA ARG A 146 -21.50 18.68 17.20
C ARG A 146 -20.35 17.86 16.60
N GLU A 147 -20.63 16.62 16.24
CA GLU A 147 -19.70 15.71 15.58
C GLU A 147 -20.34 15.16 14.31
N ILE A 148 -19.52 14.82 13.31
CA ILE A 148 -20.01 14.19 12.09
C ILE A 148 -20.22 12.71 12.41
N PRO A 149 -21.46 12.20 12.40
CA PRO A 149 -21.71 10.79 12.71
C PRO A 149 -21.18 9.86 11.62
N GLU A 150 -20.71 8.68 12.00
CA GLU A 150 -20.17 7.67 11.09
C GLU A 150 -21.00 6.38 11.17
N LEU A 151 -21.73 6.07 10.10
CA LEU A 151 -22.43 4.79 9.96
C LEU A 151 -21.55 3.85 9.14
N THR A 152 -21.20 2.68 9.68
CA THR A 152 -20.30 1.73 9.01
C THR A 152 -21.06 0.50 8.55
N PHE A 153 -20.98 0.16 7.26
CA PHE A 153 -21.43 -1.11 6.72
C PHE A 153 -20.28 -2.12 6.78
N LEU A 154 -20.53 -3.30 7.37
CA LEU A 154 -19.55 -4.35 7.67
C LEU A 154 -19.99 -5.68 7.05
N ASP A 155 -19.01 -6.54 6.80
CA ASP A 155 -19.21 -7.95 6.39
C ASP A 155 -20.14 -8.11 5.19
N GLY A 156 -20.00 -7.21 4.22
CA GLY A 156 -20.86 -7.19 3.05
C GLY A 156 -20.69 -8.43 2.16
N ALA A 157 -21.79 -8.93 1.61
CA ALA A 157 -21.77 -9.97 0.59
C ALA A 157 -22.95 -9.85 -0.38
N VAL A 158 -22.70 -10.13 -1.66
CA VAL A 158 -23.72 -10.18 -2.71
C VAL A 158 -24.07 -11.62 -3.01
N ARG A 159 -25.38 -11.93 -2.98
CA ARG A 159 -25.93 -13.19 -3.47
C ARG A 159 -26.33 -13.04 -4.93
N TYR A 160 -25.93 -14.00 -5.75
CA TYR A 160 -26.23 -14.08 -7.17
C TYR A 160 -27.02 -15.35 -7.48
N SER A 161 -28.03 -15.27 -8.34
CA SER A 161 -28.67 -16.44 -8.94
C SER A 161 -28.16 -16.74 -10.34
N GLY A 162 -28.52 -17.92 -10.84
CA GLY A 162 -28.04 -18.43 -12.12
C GLY A 162 -26.78 -19.28 -11.98
N GLN A 163 -26.21 -19.66 -13.12
CA GLN A 163 -24.97 -20.44 -13.18
C GLN A 163 -23.94 -19.68 -14.00
N SER A 164 -22.74 -19.53 -13.45
CA SER A 164 -21.64 -18.89 -14.17
C SER A 164 -21.30 -19.66 -15.45
N ILE A 165 -21.30 -18.94 -16.57
CA ILE A 165 -20.95 -19.47 -17.88
C ILE A 165 -19.44 -19.71 -17.95
N LYS A 166 -19.04 -20.87 -18.47
CA LYS A 166 -17.62 -21.20 -18.72
C LYS A 166 -17.17 -20.56 -20.03
N PRO A 167 -15.93 -20.02 -20.10
CA PRO A 167 -15.43 -19.36 -21.29
C PRO A 167 -15.36 -20.33 -22.48
N THR A 168 -15.77 -19.85 -23.66
CA THR A 168 -15.68 -20.59 -24.93
C THR A 168 -14.69 -19.97 -25.91
N VAL A 169 -14.22 -18.75 -25.63
CA VAL A 169 -13.23 -18.00 -26.42
C VAL A 169 -12.20 -17.34 -25.48
N VAL A 170 -11.04 -16.96 -26.01
CA VAL A 170 -9.95 -16.37 -25.21
C VAL A 170 -10.37 -15.07 -24.52
N ALA A 171 -11.16 -14.22 -25.19
CA ALA A 171 -11.65 -12.95 -24.64
C ALA A 171 -12.42 -13.10 -23.31
N ASP A 172 -13.12 -14.23 -23.13
CA ASP A 172 -13.97 -14.47 -21.96
C ASP A 172 -13.23 -15.20 -20.82
N PHE A 173 -11.96 -15.55 -21.03
CA PHE A 173 -11.23 -16.43 -20.11
C PHE A 173 -11.09 -15.82 -18.71
N LEU A 174 -10.75 -14.54 -18.64
CA LEU A 174 -10.55 -13.80 -17.38
C LEU A 174 -11.91 -13.31 -16.84
N PRO A 175 -12.38 -13.82 -15.70
CA PRO A 175 -13.67 -13.42 -15.13
C PRO A 175 -13.58 -12.03 -14.51
N PRO A 176 -14.68 -11.31 -14.33
CA PRO A 176 -14.62 -10.00 -13.68
C PRO A 176 -14.26 -10.08 -12.18
N VAL A 177 -14.44 -11.25 -11.56
CA VAL A 177 -14.01 -11.55 -10.18
C VAL A 177 -13.12 -12.78 -10.23
N LEU A 178 -11.86 -12.65 -9.78
CA LEU A 178 -10.88 -13.72 -9.74
C LEU A 178 -10.29 -13.84 -8.33
N ARG A 179 -10.44 -15.01 -7.70
CA ARG A 179 -9.89 -15.29 -6.37
C ARG A 179 -8.49 -15.89 -6.46
N THR A 180 -8.29 -16.84 -7.36
CA THR A 180 -7.02 -17.54 -7.49
C THR A 180 -6.59 -17.66 -8.95
N LEU A 181 -5.32 -17.37 -9.21
CA LEU A 181 -4.65 -17.59 -10.48
C LEU A 181 -3.56 -18.64 -10.29
N SER A 182 -3.71 -19.81 -10.89
CA SER A 182 -2.72 -20.88 -10.86
C SER A 182 -1.92 -20.90 -12.16
N LEU A 183 -0.63 -20.58 -12.08
CA LEU A 183 0.33 -20.57 -13.18
C LEU A 183 1.13 -21.87 -13.17
N TYR A 184 0.89 -22.71 -14.18
CA TYR A 184 1.58 -23.98 -14.36
C TYR A 184 2.77 -23.81 -15.31
N ILE A 185 3.97 -24.17 -14.86
CA ILE A 185 5.21 -24.08 -15.62
C ILE A 185 6.04 -25.37 -15.52
N PRO A 186 6.97 -25.64 -16.45
CA PRO A 186 7.92 -26.74 -16.28
C PRO A 186 8.71 -26.59 -14.96
N VAL A 187 9.12 -27.72 -14.36
CA VAL A 187 9.92 -27.71 -13.12
C VAL A 187 11.24 -26.95 -13.30
N GLN A 188 11.82 -27.03 -14.50
CA GLN A 188 12.97 -26.24 -14.93
C GLN A 188 12.53 -25.37 -16.13
N PRO A 189 11.93 -24.20 -15.88
CA PRO A 189 11.50 -23.30 -16.93
C PRO A 189 12.70 -22.61 -17.61
N SER A 190 12.61 -22.35 -18.91
CA SER A 190 13.55 -21.45 -19.58
C SER A 190 13.34 -20.00 -19.11
N GLU A 191 14.35 -19.13 -19.29
CA GLU A 191 14.25 -17.70 -18.95
C GLU A 191 13.04 -17.02 -19.59
N ALA A 192 12.69 -17.42 -20.82
CA ALA A 192 11.48 -16.94 -21.51
C ALA A 192 10.20 -17.29 -20.76
N VAL A 193 10.09 -18.53 -20.25
CA VAL A 193 8.94 -18.96 -19.44
C VAL A 193 8.94 -18.28 -18.08
N GLN A 194 10.11 -18.11 -17.45
CA GLN A 194 10.25 -17.35 -16.20
C GLN A 194 9.73 -15.91 -16.40
N GLN A 195 10.24 -15.20 -17.41
CA GLN A 195 9.84 -13.84 -17.77
C GLN A 195 8.33 -13.73 -18.03
N ALA A 196 7.78 -14.64 -18.83
CA ALA A 196 6.34 -14.64 -19.11
C ALA A 196 5.50 -14.91 -17.87
N THR A 197 5.96 -15.77 -16.96
CA THR A 197 5.27 -16.07 -15.70
C THR A 197 5.22 -14.83 -14.80
N LEU A 198 6.35 -14.13 -14.65
CA LEU A 198 6.42 -12.90 -13.88
C LEU A 198 5.56 -11.80 -14.51
N GLU A 199 5.57 -11.67 -15.84
CA GLU A 199 4.69 -10.73 -16.56
C GLU A 199 3.23 -11.05 -16.28
N VAL A 200 2.74 -12.28 -16.51
CA VAL A 200 1.33 -12.64 -16.26
C VAL A 200 0.94 -12.38 -14.79
N ALA A 201 1.81 -12.78 -13.85
CA ALA A 201 1.56 -12.62 -12.43
C ALA A 201 1.37 -11.15 -12.03
N THR A 202 2.35 -10.28 -12.30
CA THR A 202 2.25 -8.85 -11.93
C THR A 202 1.18 -8.13 -12.74
N SER A 203 0.96 -8.56 -13.99
CA SER A 203 -0.09 -8.03 -14.86
C SER A 203 -1.48 -8.23 -14.30
N LEU A 204 -1.82 -9.47 -13.94
CA LEU A 204 -3.14 -9.81 -13.45
C LEU A 204 -3.31 -9.41 -11.98
N ALA A 205 -2.25 -9.44 -11.17
CA ALA A 205 -2.29 -8.87 -9.82
C ALA A 205 -2.59 -7.36 -9.85
N SER A 206 -2.09 -6.63 -10.85
CA SER A 206 -2.43 -5.21 -11.06
C SER A 206 -3.90 -5.01 -11.45
N VAL A 207 -4.43 -5.84 -12.36
CA VAL A 207 -5.84 -5.79 -12.80
C VAL A 207 -6.81 -6.13 -11.66
N TYR A 208 -6.55 -7.20 -10.92
CA TYR A 208 -7.39 -7.68 -9.82
C TYR A 208 -6.91 -7.18 -8.44
N ARG A 209 -6.20 -6.05 -8.39
CA ARG A 209 -5.63 -5.51 -7.16
C ARG A 209 -6.70 -5.27 -6.10
N ALA A 210 -7.85 -4.72 -6.49
CA ALA A 210 -8.92 -4.39 -5.57
C ALA A 210 -9.50 -5.63 -4.87
N SER A 211 -9.63 -6.75 -5.59
CA SER A 211 -10.14 -8.02 -5.04
C SER A 211 -9.06 -8.90 -4.40
N GLY A 212 -7.78 -8.53 -4.51
CA GLY A 212 -6.67 -9.25 -3.88
C GLY A 212 -6.46 -10.68 -4.40
N VAL A 213 -6.33 -10.86 -5.73
CA VAL A 213 -6.12 -12.20 -6.33
C VAL A 213 -4.89 -12.92 -5.75
N GLU A 214 -5.06 -14.18 -5.37
CA GLU A 214 -3.97 -15.06 -4.98
C GLU A 214 -3.30 -15.67 -6.22
N VAL A 215 -2.01 -15.41 -6.44
CA VAL A 215 -1.26 -15.98 -7.57
C VAL A 215 -0.37 -17.12 -7.08
N ARG A 216 -0.58 -18.32 -7.63
CA ARG A 216 0.16 -19.53 -7.29
C ARG A 216 0.96 -20.02 -8.47
N VAL A 217 2.23 -20.35 -8.27
CA VAL A 217 3.05 -21.02 -9.29
C VAL A 217 3.14 -22.50 -8.96
N VAL A 218 2.88 -23.35 -9.94
CA VAL A 218 2.82 -24.81 -9.77
C VAL A 218 3.65 -25.49 -10.84
N GLY A 219 4.46 -26.47 -10.45
CA GLY A 219 5.21 -27.30 -11.39
C GLY A 219 4.29 -28.23 -12.18
N LEU A 220 4.44 -28.25 -13.50
CA LEU A 220 3.82 -29.26 -14.35
C LEU A 220 4.38 -30.65 -13.99
N PRO A 221 3.52 -31.68 -13.86
CA PRO A 221 3.99 -33.05 -13.73
C PRO A 221 4.90 -33.43 -14.90
N GLU A 222 5.90 -34.26 -14.65
CA GLU A 222 6.86 -34.69 -15.68
C GLU A 222 6.12 -35.31 -16.88
N GLY A 223 6.40 -34.79 -18.08
CA GLY A 223 5.75 -35.23 -19.32
C GLY A 223 4.30 -34.77 -19.53
N SER A 224 3.73 -33.95 -18.62
CA SER A 224 2.39 -33.38 -18.76
C SER A 224 2.43 -31.98 -19.40
N ALA A 225 1.40 -31.66 -20.19
CA ALA A 225 1.13 -30.32 -20.71
C ALA A 225 -0.23 -29.76 -20.19
N GLN A 226 -0.75 -30.36 -19.11
CA GLN A 226 -2.04 -30.03 -18.52
C GLN A 226 -1.91 -29.84 -17.01
N PRO A 227 -2.78 -29.00 -16.39
CA PRO A 227 -2.89 -28.90 -14.94
C PRO A 227 -3.14 -30.25 -14.26
N SER A 228 -2.66 -30.41 -13.03
CA SER A 228 -2.80 -31.66 -12.26
C SER A 228 -4.22 -31.89 -11.74
N ALA A 229 -5.04 -30.85 -11.63
CA ALA A 229 -6.45 -30.91 -11.24
C ALA A 229 -7.26 -29.79 -11.91
N PRO A 230 -8.58 -29.98 -12.15
CA PRO A 230 -9.45 -28.91 -12.63
C PRO A 230 -9.49 -27.69 -11.70
N ALA A 231 -9.76 -26.52 -12.28
CA ALA A 231 -9.89 -25.27 -11.53
C ALA A 231 -11.04 -25.33 -10.51
N ARG A 232 -10.82 -24.78 -9.32
CA ARG A 232 -11.87 -24.56 -8.31
C ARG A 232 -12.77 -23.39 -8.68
N SER A 233 -13.85 -23.20 -7.93
CA SER A 233 -14.69 -22.00 -8.07
C SER A 233 -13.87 -20.74 -7.80
N GLY A 234 -13.97 -19.73 -8.68
CA GLY A 234 -13.16 -18.51 -8.59
C GLY A 234 -11.68 -18.66 -8.98
N GLU A 235 -11.26 -19.83 -9.49
CA GLU A 235 -9.90 -20.09 -9.97
C GLU A 235 -9.79 -19.98 -11.50
N ARG A 236 -8.65 -19.50 -11.99
CA ARG A 236 -8.22 -19.66 -13.38
C ARG A 236 -6.84 -20.30 -13.43
N GLN A 237 -6.66 -21.21 -14.39
CA GLN A 237 -5.43 -21.96 -14.58
C GLN A 237 -4.80 -21.59 -15.93
N ILE A 238 -3.54 -21.20 -15.91
CA ILE A 238 -2.76 -20.85 -17.10
C ILE A 238 -1.52 -21.75 -17.14
N VAL A 239 -1.29 -22.41 -18.27
CA VAL A 239 -0.08 -23.20 -18.53
C VAL A 239 0.84 -22.39 -19.43
N LEU A 240 2.08 -22.13 -19.01
CA LEU A 240 3.09 -21.44 -19.82
C LEU A 240 4.19 -22.42 -20.23
N THR A 241 4.45 -22.55 -21.53
CA THR A 241 5.53 -23.41 -22.05
C THR A 241 6.20 -22.78 -23.28
N ASP A 242 7.38 -23.27 -23.64
CA ASP A 242 8.14 -22.82 -24.82
C ASP A 242 8.26 -23.88 -25.94
N THR A 243 7.51 -24.98 -25.82
CA THR A 243 7.64 -26.15 -26.70
C THR A 243 6.64 -26.16 -27.86
N GLY A 244 5.66 -25.26 -27.85
CA GLY A 244 4.54 -25.21 -28.80
C GLY A 244 4.62 -24.13 -29.88
N ILE A 245 3.55 -24.01 -30.67
CA ILE A 245 3.34 -22.87 -31.59
C ILE A 245 2.99 -21.64 -30.76
N ALA A 246 3.57 -20.49 -31.10
CA ALA A 246 3.30 -19.24 -30.42
C ALA A 246 1.82 -18.86 -30.47
N GLY A 247 1.25 -18.56 -29.31
CA GLY A 247 -0.16 -18.16 -29.19
C GLY A 247 -0.74 -18.41 -27.81
N ILE A 248 -1.95 -17.90 -27.64
CA ILE A 248 -2.84 -18.12 -26.50
C ILE A 248 -3.96 -19.03 -26.97
N GLU A 249 -4.16 -20.14 -26.28
CA GLU A 249 -5.13 -21.17 -26.64
C GLU A 249 -5.98 -21.55 -25.44
N LEU A 250 -7.29 -21.54 -25.63
CA LEU A 250 -8.27 -22.00 -24.66
C LEU A 250 -8.48 -23.51 -24.84
N ILE A 251 -8.06 -24.29 -23.87
CA ILE A 251 -8.20 -25.75 -23.88
C ILE A 251 -9.49 -26.14 -23.17
N ASN A 252 -10.24 -27.09 -23.75
CA ASN A 252 -11.56 -27.54 -23.28
C ASN A 252 -12.60 -26.40 -23.12
N PRO A 253 -12.82 -25.59 -24.18
CA PRO A 253 -13.76 -24.46 -24.13
C PRO A 253 -15.16 -24.91 -23.71
N GLY A 254 -15.79 -24.14 -22.82
CA GLY A 254 -17.13 -24.41 -22.27
C GLY A 254 -17.20 -25.55 -21.25
N GLN A 255 -16.09 -26.19 -20.88
CA GLN A 255 -16.05 -27.31 -19.94
C GLN A 255 -15.53 -26.90 -18.56
N GLN A 256 -15.69 -27.77 -17.56
CA GLN A 256 -15.24 -27.49 -16.18
C GLN A 256 -13.71 -27.52 -16.03
N ASN A 257 -13.01 -28.30 -16.84
CA ASN A 257 -11.55 -28.40 -16.89
C ASN A 257 -10.95 -27.46 -17.97
N VAL A 258 -11.60 -26.32 -18.21
CA VAL A 258 -11.09 -25.28 -19.11
C VAL A 258 -9.86 -24.61 -18.51
N TYR A 259 -8.81 -24.44 -19.30
CA TYR A 259 -7.61 -23.72 -18.90
C TYR A 259 -7.00 -23.00 -20.10
N LEU A 260 -6.18 -21.99 -19.84
CA LEU A 260 -5.48 -21.26 -20.88
C LEU A 260 -4.07 -21.82 -21.05
N ARG A 261 -3.61 -21.95 -22.29
CA ARG A 261 -2.24 -22.30 -22.62
C ARG A 261 -1.59 -21.13 -23.35
N ILE A 262 -0.44 -20.68 -22.84
CA ILE A 262 0.40 -19.66 -23.45
C ILE A 262 1.68 -20.33 -23.92
N ASN A 263 1.94 -20.23 -25.22
CA ASN A 263 3.12 -20.83 -25.85
C ASN A 263 3.86 -19.80 -26.69
N GLY A 264 5.14 -20.05 -26.96
CA GLY A 264 5.99 -19.23 -27.84
C GLY A 264 7.46 -19.58 -27.64
N ARG A 265 8.36 -19.07 -28.48
CA ARG A 265 9.80 -19.16 -28.25
C ARG A 265 10.35 -17.80 -27.86
N ASP A 266 11.38 -17.79 -27.01
CA ASP A 266 12.07 -16.57 -26.61
C ASP A 266 11.07 -15.50 -26.12
N GLU A 267 11.17 -14.26 -26.60
CA GLU A 267 10.28 -13.15 -26.21
C GLU A 267 8.81 -13.35 -26.62
N GLN A 268 8.49 -14.31 -27.50
CA GLN A 268 7.12 -14.50 -27.98
C GLN A 268 6.16 -14.93 -26.87
N VAL A 269 6.63 -15.68 -25.86
CA VAL A 269 5.79 -16.11 -24.73
C VAL A 269 5.35 -14.89 -23.90
N ALA A 270 6.27 -13.95 -23.69
CA ALA A 270 5.99 -12.71 -22.97
C ALA A 270 5.05 -11.79 -23.79
N ASP A 271 5.21 -11.71 -25.11
CA ASP A 271 4.27 -10.98 -25.97
C ASP A 271 2.86 -11.57 -25.92
N GLN A 272 2.73 -12.90 -25.92
CA GLN A 272 1.42 -13.54 -25.74
C GLN A 272 0.83 -13.20 -24.37
N ALA A 273 1.63 -13.27 -23.30
CA ALA A 273 1.19 -12.91 -21.95
C ALA A 273 0.64 -11.48 -21.87
N ARG A 274 1.24 -10.51 -22.57
CA ARG A 274 0.81 -9.10 -22.56
C ARG A 274 -0.59 -8.89 -23.11
N LEU A 275 -1.05 -9.69 -24.08
CA LEU A 275 -2.41 -9.63 -24.63
C LEU A 275 -3.48 -9.80 -23.54
N LEU A 276 -3.22 -10.56 -22.46
CA LEU A 276 -4.20 -10.79 -21.39
C LEU A 276 -4.62 -9.54 -20.63
N THR A 277 -3.89 -8.45 -20.79
CA THR A 277 -4.18 -7.17 -20.14
C THR A 277 -4.25 -6.02 -21.13
N ASP A 278 -4.25 -6.33 -22.42
CA ASP A 278 -4.31 -5.33 -23.48
C ASP A 278 -5.77 -5.00 -23.82
N SER A 279 -6.01 -3.77 -24.24
CA SER A 279 -7.28 -3.30 -24.78
C SER A 279 -7.81 -4.11 -25.98
N LEU A 280 -6.95 -4.89 -26.64
CA LEU A 280 -7.33 -5.79 -27.74
C LEU A 280 -7.91 -7.13 -27.27
N LEU A 281 -7.76 -7.53 -26.00
CA LEU A 281 -8.29 -8.81 -25.49
C LEU A 281 -9.77 -9.04 -25.81
N PRO A 282 -10.69 -8.06 -25.69
CA PRO A 282 -12.10 -8.24 -26.04
C PRO A 282 -12.35 -8.63 -27.51
N LEU A 283 -11.38 -8.43 -28.40
CA LEU A 283 -11.46 -8.82 -29.81
C LEU A 283 -11.03 -10.28 -30.05
N ALA A 284 -10.47 -10.97 -29.05
CA ALA A 284 -10.00 -12.35 -29.12
C ALA A 284 -11.15 -13.37 -29.06
N ALA A 285 -12.10 -13.25 -29.99
CA ALA A 285 -13.32 -14.06 -30.07
C ALA A 285 -13.12 -15.46 -30.68
N ASP A 286 -11.91 -16.02 -30.60
CA ASP A 286 -11.56 -17.37 -31.04
C ASP A 286 -11.01 -18.18 -29.85
N GLN A 287 -10.97 -19.51 -29.98
CA GLN A 287 -10.34 -20.43 -29.03
C GLN A 287 -8.82 -20.31 -29.07
N GLN A 288 -8.25 -19.86 -30.18
CA GLN A 288 -6.81 -19.64 -30.30
C GLN A 288 -6.53 -18.31 -31.00
N VAL A 289 -5.63 -17.52 -30.40
CA VAL A 289 -5.18 -16.25 -30.96
C VAL A 289 -3.67 -16.12 -30.83
N THR A 290 -3.07 -15.31 -31.70
CA THR A 290 -1.67 -14.93 -31.59
C THR A 290 -1.61 -13.40 -31.51
N GLY A 291 -1.01 -12.90 -30.44
CA GLY A 291 -0.71 -11.50 -30.28
C GLY A 291 0.75 -11.20 -30.65
N ALA A 292 1.02 -10.01 -31.17
CA ALA A 292 2.36 -9.56 -31.52
C ALA A 292 2.43 -8.03 -31.46
N GLY A 293 3.63 -7.49 -31.30
CA GLY A 293 3.85 -6.04 -31.33
C GLY A 293 3.47 -5.33 -30.04
N PHE A 294 3.35 -6.05 -28.92
CA PHE A 294 3.25 -5.46 -27.59
C PHE A 294 4.63 -4.97 -27.17
N GLY A 295 5.01 -3.80 -27.67
CA GLY A 295 6.25 -3.12 -27.28
C GLY A 295 6.24 -2.73 -25.81
N ALA A 296 7.38 -2.22 -25.32
CA ALA A 296 7.45 -1.63 -23.99
C ALA A 296 6.45 -0.47 -23.89
N VAL A 297 5.46 -0.59 -23.00
CA VAL A 297 4.57 0.53 -22.67
C VAL A 297 5.41 1.58 -21.92
N PRO A 298 5.39 2.85 -22.34
CA PRO A 298 6.14 3.90 -21.66
C PRO A 298 5.76 3.98 -20.18
N GLY A 299 6.77 4.07 -19.30
CA GLY A 299 6.55 4.42 -17.90
C GLY A 299 6.15 5.89 -17.82
N VAL A 300 4.86 6.18 -17.61
CA VAL A 300 4.37 7.54 -17.46
C VAL A 300 4.42 7.92 -15.99
N SER A 301 5.63 8.10 -15.45
CA SER A 301 5.81 8.83 -14.19
C SER A 301 5.88 10.31 -14.52
N THR A 302 5.16 11.14 -13.77
CA THR A 302 5.17 12.60 -13.92
C THR A 302 5.84 13.27 -12.72
N ASP A 303 6.30 14.52 -12.90
CA ASP A 303 6.75 15.37 -11.79
C ASP A 303 5.60 16.26 -11.27
N MET A 304 4.46 16.27 -11.97
CA MET A 304 3.29 17.07 -11.58
C MET A 304 1.98 16.44 -12.03
N ALA A 305 0.94 16.57 -11.21
CA ALA A 305 -0.40 16.09 -11.50
C ALA A 305 -1.47 16.94 -10.81
N THR A 306 -2.63 17.06 -11.44
CA THR A 306 -3.85 17.60 -10.82
C THR A 306 -4.54 16.54 -9.95
N LEU A 307 -5.43 16.95 -9.05
CA LEU A 307 -6.19 16.01 -8.23
C LEU A 307 -7.07 15.07 -9.08
N THR A 308 -7.64 15.59 -10.17
CA THR A 308 -8.43 14.81 -11.14
C THR A 308 -7.57 13.75 -11.84
N GLU A 309 -6.35 14.09 -12.24
CA GLU A 309 -5.40 13.14 -12.86
C GLU A 309 -4.94 12.05 -11.88
N LEU A 310 -4.92 12.36 -10.59
CA LEU A 310 -4.68 11.39 -9.52
C LEU A 310 -5.93 10.55 -9.16
N GLY A 311 -7.06 10.77 -9.83
CA GLY A 311 -8.29 10.00 -9.63
C GLY A 311 -9.16 10.48 -8.47
N ASN A 312 -8.96 11.70 -7.96
CA ASN A 312 -9.81 12.27 -6.92
C ASN A 312 -11.03 12.95 -7.56
N TYR A 313 -12.22 12.38 -7.35
CA TYR A 313 -13.47 12.91 -7.91
C TYR A 313 -14.47 13.38 -6.84
N ASN A 314 -14.39 12.85 -5.62
CA ASN A 314 -15.25 13.25 -4.49
C ASN A 314 -14.62 14.42 -3.73
N LEU A 315 -14.63 15.59 -4.36
CA LEU A 315 -13.93 16.79 -3.85
C LEU A 315 -14.86 17.83 -3.22
N SER A 316 -16.09 17.46 -2.86
CA SER A 316 -17.00 18.34 -2.11
C SER A 316 -17.65 17.62 -0.94
N SER A 317 -17.98 18.38 0.11
CA SER A 317 -18.64 17.87 1.30
C SER A 317 -19.41 18.98 2.01
N GLU A 318 -20.54 18.63 2.63
CA GLU A 318 -21.44 19.57 3.30
C GLU A 318 -21.97 18.96 4.61
N SER A 319 -21.90 19.71 5.71
CA SER A 319 -22.41 19.26 7.01
C SER A 319 -22.61 20.43 7.97
N VAL A 320 -23.37 20.23 9.03
CA VAL A 320 -23.60 21.24 10.09
C VAL A 320 -22.43 21.23 11.08
N GLY A 321 -21.93 22.40 11.47
CA GLY A 321 -20.87 22.53 12.47
C GLY A 321 -19.46 22.30 11.94
N GLY A 322 -19.29 21.41 10.95
CA GLY A 322 -18.04 21.21 10.24
C GLY A 322 -18.15 20.13 9.18
N THR A 323 -17.20 20.11 8.24
CA THR A 323 -17.13 19.18 7.13
C THR A 323 -15.67 18.95 6.69
N ALA A 324 -15.40 17.90 5.92
CA ALA A 324 -14.05 17.62 5.41
C ALA A 324 -14.09 17.03 4.00
N VAL A 325 -13.06 17.35 3.22
CA VAL A 325 -12.75 16.73 1.93
C VAL A 325 -11.43 15.97 2.09
N ARG A 326 -11.40 14.72 1.62
CA ARG A 326 -10.23 13.84 1.68
C ARG A 326 -9.67 13.68 0.28
N VAL A 327 -8.37 13.90 0.13
CA VAL A 327 -7.65 13.81 -1.14
C VAL A 327 -6.58 12.75 -1.00
N GLY A 328 -6.65 11.72 -1.84
CA GLY A 328 -5.64 10.67 -1.92
C GLY A 328 -4.50 11.06 -2.85
N ILE A 329 -3.28 10.92 -2.37
CA ILE A 329 -2.05 11.12 -3.14
C ILE A 329 -1.29 9.78 -3.16
N GLU A 330 -1.22 9.14 -4.33
CA GLU A 330 -0.52 7.88 -4.50
C GLU A 330 0.87 8.12 -5.11
N ARG A 331 1.94 7.76 -4.39
CA ARG A 331 3.32 8.08 -4.79
C ARG A 331 3.76 7.39 -6.08
N SER A 332 3.16 6.26 -6.43
CA SER A 332 3.48 5.52 -7.66
C SER A 332 3.07 6.22 -8.95
N ARG A 333 2.33 7.33 -8.86
CA ARG A 333 1.99 8.18 -10.01
C ARG A 333 3.12 9.14 -10.37
N PHE A 334 4.03 9.39 -9.44
CA PHE A 334 5.14 10.32 -9.60
C PHE A 334 6.45 9.61 -9.83
N ARG A 335 7.45 10.35 -10.32
CA ARG A 335 8.82 9.84 -10.47
C ARG A 335 9.36 9.32 -9.11
N PRO A 336 10.20 8.26 -9.10
CA PRO A 336 10.81 7.75 -7.88
C PRO A 336 11.64 8.77 -7.10
N VAL A 337 11.81 8.52 -5.79
CA VAL A 337 12.68 9.30 -4.88
C VAL A 337 12.22 10.76 -4.72
N ILE A 338 11.07 10.95 -4.08
CA ILE A 338 10.50 12.27 -3.79
C ILE A 338 11.17 12.86 -2.55
N GLU A 339 11.66 14.09 -2.67
CA GLU A 339 12.18 14.90 -1.57
C GLU A 339 11.04 15.64 -0.84
N SER A 340 10.13 16.24 -1.60
CA SER A 340 8.96 16.96 -1.11
C SER A 340 7.92 17.11 -2.23
N ALA A 341 6.71 17.54 -1.89
CA ALA A 341 5.71 17.92 -2.88
C ALA A 341 5.14 19.31 -2.57
N ASP A 342 5.18 20.21 -3.54
CA ASP A 342 4.55 21.52 -3.48
C ASP A 342 3.10 21.39 -3.93
N ILE A 343 2.17 21.82 -3.07
CA ILE A 343 0.74 21.70 -3.29
C ILE A 343 0.16 23.11 -3.48
N HIS A 344 -0.51 23.32 -4.60
CA HIS A 344 -1.35 24.49 -4.86
C HIS A 344 -2.81 24.07 -4.81
N LEU A 345 -3.42 24.30 -3.65
CA LEU A 345 -4.81 23.95 -3.36
C LEU A 345 -5.73 25.11 -3.71
N THR A 346 -6.72 24.85 -4.55
CA THR A 346 -7.77 25.82 -4.91
C THR A 346 -9.16 25.25 -4.64
N GLY A 347 -10.13 26.11 -4.38
CA GLY A 347 -11.49 25.66 -4.02
C GLY A 347 -12.35 26.76 -3.45
N SER A 348 -13.41 26.36 -2.75
CA SER A 348 -14.36 27.26 -2.10
C SER A 348 -14.93 26.67 -0.81
N TYR A 349 -15.45 27.54 0.05
CA TYR A 349 -16.16 27.17 1.27
C TYR A 349 -17.33 28.12 1.51
N THR A 350 -18.30 27.71 2.33
CA THR A 350 -19.42 28.56 2.74
C THR A 350 -18.96 29.64 3.73
N PRO A 351 -19.06 30.94 3.41
CA PRO A 351 -18.77 32.02 4.36
C PRO A 351 -19.72 31.98 5.56
N LEU A 352 -19.22 32.39 6.72
CA LEU A 352 -20.00 32.39 7.96
C LEU A 352 -20.67 33.73 8.23
N PRO A 353 -21.85 33.75 8.88
CA PRO A 353 -22.39 34.96 9.47
C PRO A 353 -21.46 35.54 10.53
N ASP A 354 -21.50 36.87 10.75
CA ASP A 354 -20.65 37.60 11.72
C ASP A 354 -20.66 37.03 13.16
N ALA A 355 -21.70 36.31 13.54
CA ALA A 355 -21.84 35.70 14.87
C ALA A 355 -21.00 34.42 15.06
N ASN A 356 -20.43 33.87 13.99
CA ASN A 356 -19.69 32.62 13.99
C ASN A 356 -18.28 32.86 13.42
N ASN A 357 -17.34 32.01 13.82
CA ASN A 357 -15.99 32.00 13.25
C ASN A 357 -15.68 30.58 12.75
N GLY A 358 -14.76 30.45 11.82
CA GLY A 358 -14.38 29.15 11.29
C GLY A 358 -12.91 29.09 10.94
N GLN A 359 -12.42 27.87 10.82
CA GLN A 359 -11.05 27.58 10.44
C GLN A 359 -11.05 26.43 9.44
N ILE A 360 -10.24 26.59 8.40
CA ILE A 360 -9.85 25.50 7.52
C ILE A 360 -8.44 25.08 7.90
N SER A 361 -8.24 23.77 8.05
CA SER A 361 -6.94 23.17 8.27
C SER A 361 -6.68 22.10 7.22
N VAL A 362 -5.42 22.00 6.80
CA VAL A 362 -4.94 20.97 5.89
C VAL A 362 -3.95 20.11 6.63
N ARG A 363 -4.19 18.81 6.70
CA ARG A 363 -3.36 17.88 7.48
C ARG A 363 -3.12 16.55 6.80
N VAL A 364 -2.03 15.91 7.20
CA VAL A 364 -1.71 14.51 6.90
C VAL A 364 -1.53 13.80 8.24
N GLY A 365 -2.38 12.82 8.53
CA GLY A 365 -2.49 12.24 9.87
C GLY A 365 -2.77 13.33 10.91
N ASP A 366 -1.88 13.42 11.90
CA ASP A 366 -1.91 14.42 12.97
C ASP A 366 -1.11 15.71 12.65
N THR A 367 -0.38 15.73 11.53
CA THR A 367 0.47 16.87 11.17
C THR A 367 -0.31 17.88 10.34
N VAL A 368 -0.48 19.09 10.87
CA VAL A 368 -1.07 20.23 10.14
C VAL A 368 -0.01 20.84 9.22
N LEU A 369 -0.28 20.81 7.92
CA LEU A 369 0.59 21.40 6.88
C LEU A 369 0.30 22.88 6.66
N ASP A 370 -0.98 23.27 6.74
CA ASP A 370 -1.44 24.65 6.59
C ASP A 370 -2.76 24.85 7.36
N TYR A 371 -3.03 26.10 7.75
CA TYR A 371 -4.32 26.48 8.33
C TYR A 371 -4.65 27.96 8.09
N PHE A 372 -5.94 28.29 8.10
CA PHE A 372 -6.40 29.67 8.01
C PHE A 372 -7.81 29.87 8.53
N THR A 373 -8.07 31.08 9.01
CA THR A 373 -9.43 31.51 9.39
C THR A 373 -10.23 31.77 8.12
N VAL A 374 -11.50 31.35 8.13
CA VAL A 374 -12.43 31.66 7.04
C VAL A 374 -12.85 33.13 7.07
N ASP A 375 -13.12 33.69 5.91
CA ASP A 375 -13.56 35.07 5.70
C ASP A 375 -14.79 35.13 4.77
N ASP A 376 -15.12 36.33 4.31
CA ASP A 376 -16.28 36.61 3.48
C ASP A 376 -16.07 36.31 1.99
N SER A 377 -14.84 35.98 1.56
CA SER A 377 -14.54 35.65 0.16
C SER A 377 -15.14 34.30 -0.25
N GLY A 378 -15.14 33.33 0.66
CA GLY A 378 -15.52 31.94 0.36
C GLY A 378 -14.54 31.23 -0.59
N GLU A 379 -13.33 31.76 -0.80
CA GLU A 379 -12.35 31.22 -1.74
C GLU A 379 -11.14 30.57 -1.06
N ILE A 380 -10.63 29.50 -1.65
CA ILE A 380 -9.38 28.85 -1.26
C ILE A 380 -8.37 29.05 -2.39
N ASP A 381 -7.24 29.68 -2.07
CA ASP A 381 -6.03 29.73 -2.91
C ASP A 381 -4.81 29.66 -1.98
N ARG A 382 -4.26 28.46 -1.80
CA ARG A 382 -3.23 28.16 -0.80
C ARG A 382 -2.08 27.40 -1.41
N LYS A 383 -0.86 27.75 -0.99
CA LYS A 383 0.38 27.04 -1.36
C LYS A 383 1.12 26.61 -0.11
N PHE A 384 1.44 25.33 -0.03
CA PHE A 384 2.19 24.74 1.07
C PHE A 384 2.97 23.53 0.56
N THR A 385 3.92 23.05 1.35
CA THR A 385 4.77 21.92 0.99
C THR A 385 4.45 20.73 1.88
N LEU A 386 4.28 19.56 1.26
CA LEU A 386 4.27 18.26 1.91
C LEU A 386 5.71 17.74 1.99
N PRO A 387 6.29 17.61 3.19
CA PRO A 387 7.62 17.01 3.36
C PRO A 387 7.64 15.54 2.93
N GLY A 388 8.75 15.08 2.34
CA GLY A 388 8.88 13.72 1.82
C GLY A 388 8.77 12.61 2.88
N GLU A 389 9.05 12.91 4.15
CA GLU A 389 8.87 11.98 5.27
C GLU A 389 7.40 11.72 5.62
N LEU A 390 6.50 12.64 5.25
CA LEU A 390 5.06 12.51 5.40
C LEU A 390 4.39 11.97 4.13
N ALA A 391 5.08 12.02 3.00
CA ALA A 391 4.65 11.40 1.76
C ALA A 391 4.86 9.88 1.85
N ASP A 392 3.90 9.16 2.42
CA ASP A 392 3.87 7.70 2.41
C ASP A 392 3.30 7.14 1.09
N ARG A 393 3.37 5.81 0.88
CA ARG A 393 2.91 5.11 -0.34
C ARG A 393 1.55 5.64 -0.84
N TYR A 394 0.62 5.77 0.09
CA TYR A 394 -0.62 6.50 -0.04
C TYR A 394 -0.68 7.55 1.07
N THR A 395 -0.84 8.81 0.68
CA THR A 395 -0.97 9.93 1.62
C THR A 395 -2.37 10.50 1.51
N GLU A 396 -3.14 10.44 2.60
CA GLU A 396 -4.43 11.12 2.69
C GLU A 396 -4.21 12.55 3.20
N LEU A 397 -4.47 13.51 2.33
CA LEU A 397 -4.56 14.92 2.66
C LEU A 397 -6.01 15.24 3.06
N VAL A 398 -6.23 15.62 4.32
CA VAL A 398 -7.54 16.00 4.83
C VAL A 398 -7.64 17.51 4.89
N VAL A 399 -8.57 18.07 4.12
CA VAL A 399 -8.95 19.48 4.19
C VAL A 399 -10.22 19.57 5.03
N GLU A 400 -10.10 20.12 6.23
CA GLU A 400 -11.16 20.12 7.23
C GLU A 400 -11.61 21.54 7.52
N TYR A 401 -12.91 21.78 7.39
CA TYR A 401 -13.57 23.04 7.71
C TYR A 401 -14.37 22.88 9.01
N ARG A 402 -13.95 23.58 10.06
CA ARG A 402 -14.65 23.63 11.35
C ARG A 402 -15.23 25.01 11.61
N THR A 403 -16.43 25.02 12.17
CA THR A 403 -17.08 26.25 12.65
C THR A 403 -17.08 26.29 14.17
N THR A 404 -17.14 27.49 14.72
CA THR A 404 -17.23 27.78 16.15
C THR A 404 -18.30 28.84 16.36
N GLY A 405 -18.98 28.78 17.51
CA GLY A 405 -20.12 29.64 17.83
C GLY A 405 -21.30 28.84 18.35
N VAL A 406 -22.48 29.46 18.37
CA VAL A 406 -23.71 28.79 18.78
C VAL A 406 -24.23 27.96 17.60
N LEU A 407 -24.23 26.64 17.78
CA LEU A 407 -24.84 25.69 16.84
C LEU A 407 -26.17 25.21 17.43
N THR A 408 -27.25 25.42 16.71
CA THR A 408 -28.59 24.93 17.05
C THR A 408 -28.97 23.89 16.02
N CYS A 409 -28.96 22.63 16.41
CA CYS A 409 -29.18 21.53 15.50
C CYS A 409 -30.60 21.59 14.91
N GLY A 410 -30.71 21.65 13.58
CA GLY A 410 -31.98 21.81 12.86
C GLY A 410 -32.25 23.24 12.36
N ASP A 411 -31.66 24.25 13.00
CA ASP A 411 -31.79 25.67 12.61
C ASP A 411 -30.51 26.21 11.95
N THR A 412 -29.34 25.68 12.35
CA THR A 412 -28.06 26.06 11.75
C THR A 412 -27.95 25.53 10.32
N GLN A 413 -27.65 26.43 9.38
CA GLN A 413 -27.39 26.07 8.00
C GLN A 413 -26.10 25.24 7.89
N PRO A 414 -26.07 24.20 7.04
CA PRO A 414 -24.84 23.47 6.77
C PRO A 414 -23.77 24.37 6.14
N VAL A 415 -22.51 23.99 6.34
CA VAL A 415 -21.36 24.56 5.65
C VAL A 415 -20.86 23.59 4.59
N GLY A 416 -20.58 24.12 3.42
CA GLY A 416 -19.96 23.40 2.31
C GLY A 416 -18.46 23.69 2.21
N LEU A 417 -17.73 22.69 1.74
CA LEU A 417 -16.33 22.75 1.36
C LEU A 417 -16.19 22.07 -0.01
N THR A 418 -15.55 22.73 -0.97
CA THR A 418 -15.25 22.17 -2.30
C THR A 418 -13.79 22.44 -2.64
N ILE A 419 -13.09 21.41 -3.09
CA ILE A 419 -11.72 21.48 -3.62
C ILE A 419 -11.81 21.32 -5.13
N ASN A 420 -11.12 22.19 -5.87
CA ASN A 420 -11.10 22.08 -7.33
C ASN A 420 -10.19 20.93 -7.75
N GLY A 421 -10.68 20.12 -8.69
CA GLY A 421 -9.92 19.01 -9.28
C GLY A 421 -8.63 19.45 -9.99
N ASP A 422 -8.56 20.71 -10.44
CA ASP A 422 -7.39 21.32 -11.09
C ASP A 422 -6.31 21.78 -10.09
N SER A 423 -6.54 21.60 -8.78
CA SER A 423 -5.50 21.83 -7.77
C SER A 423 -4.26 20.98 -8.10
N LEU A 424 -3.09 21.58 -8.01
CA LEU A 424 -1.85 21.05 -8.59
C LEU A 424 -0.90 20.53 -7.51
N ILE A 425 -0.31 19.36 -7.76
CA ILE A 425 0.77 18.79 -6.96
C ILE A 425 2.02 18.71 -7.83
N THR A 426 3.14 19.24 -7.35
CA THR A 426 4.45 19.18 -8.02
C THR A 426 5.48 18.53 -7.10
N THR A 427 6.15 17.47 -7.55
CA THR A 427 7.15 16.74 -6.75
C THR A 427 8.55 17.26 -7.02
N GLN A 428 9.34 17.38 -5.94
CA GLN A 428 10.79 17.57 -6.00
C GLN A 428 11.48 16.23 -5.77
N HIS A 429 12.65 16.03 -6.39
CA HIS A 429 13.35 14.75 -6.38
C HIS A 429 14.78 14.89 -5.87
N THR A 430 15.28 13.79 -5.30
CA THR A 430 16.68 13.66 -4.88
C THR A 430 17.25 12.35 -5.41
N ASP A 431 18.58 12.19 -5.33
CA ASP A 431 19.28 10.99 -5.80
C ASP A 431 19.34 9.90 -4.72
N VAL A 432 19.06 10.25 -3.45
CA VAL A 432 19.10 9.32 -2.31
C VAL A 432 17.73 9.21 -1.66
N PRO A 433 17.15 8.00 -1.53
CA PRO A 433 15.85 7.81 -0.88
C PRO A 433 15.80 8.37 0.54
N ILE A 434 14.84 9.28 0.78
CA ILE A 434 14.50 9.76 2.13
C ILE A 434 13.87 8.63 2.95
N LEU A 435 12.95 7.88 2.33
CA LEU A 435 12.41 6.65 2.91
C LEU A 435 13.22 5.47 2.37
N SER A 436 13.76 4.64 3.27
CA SER A 436 14.45 3.40 2.94
C SER A 436 13.56 2.18 3.19
N GLY A 437 14.13 1.00 2.95
CA GLY A 437 13.48 -0.25 3.35
C GLY A 437 12.19 -0.52 2.58
N PHE A 438 11.25 -1.23 3.21
CA PHE A 438 9.97 -1.53 2.61
C PHE A 438 9.18 -0.25 2.26
N ARG A 439 9.36 0.87 2.97
CA ARG A 439 8.64 2.13 2.70
C ARG A 439 8.98 2.74 1.34
N SER A 440 10.08 2.37 0.70
CA SER A 440 10.39 2.81 -0.66
C SER A 440 9.62 2.03 -1.74
N LEU A 441 9.04 0.89 -1.38
CA LEU A 441 8.23 0.07 -2.27
C LEU A 441 6.80 0.61 -2.32
N PRO A 442 6.10 0.50 -3.46
CA PRO A 442 6.56 -0.12 -4.71
C PRO A 442 7.26 0.87 -5.65
N GLN A 443 7.25 2.16 -5.34
CA GLN A 443 7.67 3.26 -6.20
C GLN A 443 9.06 3.03 -6.81
N ILE A 444 10.04 2.61 -6.00
CA ILE A 444 11.41 2.46 -6.49
C ILE A 444 11.57 1.30 -7.48
N PHE A 445 10.64 0.34 -7.52
CA PHE A 445 10.66 -0.79 -8.47
C PHE A 445 9.84 -0.50 -9.74
N GLN A 446 9.29 0.70 -9.86
CA GLN A 446 8.45 1.08 -10.99
C GLN A 446 9.20 1.98 -11.99
N PRO A 447 8.90 1.86 -13.30
CA PRO A 447 8.04 0.84 -13.89
C PRO A 447 8.73 -0.52 -14.00
N THR A 448 10.06 -0.59 -13.96
CA THR A 448 10.86 -1.79 -14.27
C THR A 448 11.76 -2.17 -13.11
N VAL A 449 11.82 -3.47 -12.82
CA VAL A 449 12.71 -4.05 -11.80
C VAL A 449 13.37 -5.31 -12.34
N ASP A 450 14.67 -5.46 -12.11
CA ASP A 450 15.40 -6.67 -12.47
C ASP A 450 15.12 -7.78 -11.47
N VAL A 451 15.12 -9.03 -11.93
CA VAL A 451 14.88 -10.21 -11.09
C VAL A 451 15.99 -11.21 -11.38
N ALA A 452 16.81 -11.47 -10.37
CA ALA A 452 17.87 -12.46 -10.44
C ALA A 452 17.57 -13.61 -9.48
N MET A 453 17.57 -14.82 -10.02
CA MET A 453 17.35 -16.06 -9.29
C MET A 453 18.62 -16.90 -9.31
N THR A 454 18.87 -17.66 -8.25
CA THR A 454 20.08 -18.48 -8.16
C THR A 454 19.98 -19.74 -9.02
N GLN A 455 18.84 -20.44 -8.98
CA GLN A 455 18.60 -21.66 -9.76
C GLN A 455 17.64 -21.43 -10.92
N GLY A 456 16.65 -20.55 -10.73
CA GLY A 456 15.62 -20.30 -11.75
C GLY A 456 14.67 -21.49 -11.96
N ASP A 457 14.58 -22.38 -10.97
CA ASP A 457 13.61 -23.47 -10.96
C ASP A 457 12.19 -22.94 -10.64
N VAL A 458 11.18 -23.82 -10.72
CA VAL A 458 9.80 -23.45 -10.37
C VAL A 458 9.67 -22.86 -8.95
N SER A 459 10.53 -23.28 -8.02
CA SER A 459 10.51 -22.79 -6.63
C SER A 459 10.97 -21.34 -6.56
N ASP A 460 12.07 -20.99 -7.23
CA ASP A 460 12.57 -19.62 -7.31
C ASP A 460 11.58 -18.70 -8.04
N VAL A 461 10.97 -19.18 -9.13
CA VAL A 461 9.91 -18.42 -9.83
C VAL A 461 8.69 -18.21 -8.92
N SER A 462 8.30 -19.20 -8.13
CA SER A 462 7.21 -19.06 -7.16
C SER A 462 7.51 -17.99 -6.11
N ARG A 463 8.75 -17.96 -5.58
CA ARG A 463 9.19 -16.92 -4.64
C ARG A 463 9.17 -15.55 -5.30
N ALA A 464 9.67 -15.45 -6.54
CA ALA A 464 9.67 -14.22 -7.31
C ALA A 464 8.26 -13.68 -7.53
N VAL A 465 7.34 -14.54 -7.96
CA VAL A 465 5.93 -14.19 -8.14
C VAL A 465 5.35 -13.66 -6.84
N SER A 466 5.48 -14.39 -5.74
CA SER A 466 4.89 -14.01 -4.44
C SER A 466 5.40 -12.64 -3.96
N LEU A 467 6.71 -12.39 -4.07
CA LEU A 467 7.31 -11.10 -3.72
C LEU A 467 6.82 -9.98 -4.64
N LEU A 468 6.80 -10.19 -5.95
CA LEU A 468 6.43 -9.16 -6.92
C LEU A 468 4.93 -8.86 -6.93
N THR A 469 4.06 -9.85 -6.70
CA THR A 469 2.62 -9.63 -6.54
C THR A 469 2.33 -8.93 -5.22
N GLY A 470 3.08 -9.26 -4.16
CA GLY A 470 3.07 -8.51 -2.90
C GLY A 470 3.42 -7.04 -3.09
N VAL A 471 4.53 -6.75 -3.78
CA VAL A 471 4.90 -5.37 -4.14
C VAL A 471 3.85 -4.71 -5.04
N GLN A 472 3.33 -5.42 -6.05
CA GLN A 472 2.30 -4.91 -6.95
C GLN A 472 1.01 -4.54 -6.21
N SER A 473 0.66 -5.22 -5.12
CA SER A 473 -0.54 -4.91 -4.33
C SER A 473 -0.52 -3.49 -3.76
N LEU A 474 0.68 -2.93 -3.56
CA LEU A 474 0.91 -1.60 -2.99
C LEU A 474 0.74 -0.46 -4.01
N SER A 475 0.46 -0.75 -5.28
CA SER A 475 0.30 0.30 -6.30
C SER A 475 -0.65 -0.04 -7.42
N THR A 476 -1.32 1.00 -7.92
CA THR A 476 -2.13 0.99 -9.14
C THR A 476 -1.29 1.01 -10.42
N THR A 477 -0.03 1.42 -10.36
CA THR A 477 0.91 1.37 -11.46
C THR A 477 1.54 -0.02 -11.54
N ARG A 478 1.65 -0.59 -12.75
CA ARG A 478 2.26 -1.91 -12.94
C ARG A 478 3.77 -1.89 -12.66
N VAL A 479 4.25 -2.88 -11.91
CA VAL A 479 5.66 -3.30 -11.85
C VAL A 479 5.96 -4.28 -12.98
N ARG A 480 7.02 -4.03 -13.75
CA ARG A 480 7.47 -4.82 -14.90
C ARG A 480 8.77 -5.53 -14.56
N PRO A 481 8.69 -6.78 -14.07
CA PRO A 481 9.89 -7.55 -13.79
C PRO A 481 10.64 -7.90 -15.07
N GLN A 482 11.97 -7.89 -15.02
CA GLN A 482 12.86 -8.37 -16.07
C GLN A 482 13.79 -9.44 -15.50
N VAL A 483 13.64 -10.66 -15.97
CA VAL A 483 14.55 -11.76 -15.64
C VAL A 483 15.90 -11.47 -16.27
N VAL A 484 16.94 -11.47 -15.44
CA VAL A 484 18.33 -11.28 -15.85
C VAL A 484 19.20 -12.29 -15.12
N THR A 485 20.41 -12.51 -15.62
CA THR A 485 21.38 -13.34 -14.91
C THR A 485 21.82 -12.64 -13.61
N TRP A 486 22.32 -13.42 -12.65
CA TRP A 486 22.81 -12.86 -11.39
C TRP A 486 23.98 -11.89 -11.59
N GLU A 487 24.89 -12.19 -12.53
CA GLU A 487 26.06 -11.37 -12.83
C GLU A 487 25.66 -10.02 -13.46
N GLU A 488 24.69 -10.03 -14.36
CA GLU A 488 24.11 -8.81 -14.93
C GLU A 488 23.42 -7.99 -13.85
N ALA A 489 22.59 -8.63 -13.03
CA ALA A 489 21.92 -7.98 -11.90
C ALA A 489 22.91 -7.37 -10.90
N ALA A 490 23.98 -8.08 -10.53
CA ALA A 490 24.96 -7.60 -9.56
C ALA A 490 25.64 -6.29 -10.02
N THR A 491 25.80 -6.08 -11.33
CA THR A 491 26.47 -4.90 -11.90
C THR A 491 25.51 -3.85 -12.48
N SER A 492 24.20 -4.11 -12.45
CA SER A 492 23.16 -3.22 -12.95
C SER A 492 23.01 -1.97 -12.06
N THR A 493 22.54 -0.87 -12.64
CA THR A 493 22.10 0.32 -11.88
C THR A 493 20.58 0.34 -11.70
N ARG A 494 19.87 -0.66 -12.22
CA ARG A 494 18.42 -0.76 -12.08
C ARG A 494 18.05 -1.35 -10.73
N PRO A 495 16.89 -0.97 -10.17
CA PRO A 495 16.34 -1.64 -9.00
C PRO A 495 16.24 -3.14 -9.25
N THR A 496 16.56 -3.96 -8.26
CA THR A 496 16.70 -5.41 -8.45
C THR A 496 16.13 -6.22 -7.28
N VAL A 497 15.43 -7.31 -7.58
CA VAL A 497 15.05 -8.36 -6.63
C VAL A 497 15.98 -9.55 -6.81
N PHE A 498 16.76 -9.87 -5.78
CA PHE A 498 17.62 -11.04 -5.71
C PHE A 498 16.95 -12.14 -4.90
N ILE A 499 16.89 -13.34 -5.48
CA ILE A 499 16.33 -14.53 -4.83
C ILE A 499 17.45 -15.55 -4.73
N ASP A 500 17.91 -15.72 -3.50
CA ASP A 500 18.89 -16.73 -3.13
C ASP A 500 18.38 -17.43 -1.89
N ALA A 501 17.50 -18.40 -2.12
CA ALA A 501 16.75 -19.05 -1.06
C ALA A 501 17.65 -19.73 -0.02
N GLU A 502 18.88 -20.11 -0.36
CA GLU A 502 19.86 -20.71 0.56
C GLU A 502 20.90 -19.70 1.09
N GLY A 503 21.00 -18.52 0.49
CA GLY A 503 21.77 -17.38 1.00
C GLY A 503 23.29 -17.49 0.83
N GLU A 504 23.79 -18.30 -0.11
CA GLU A 504 25.23 -18.39 -0.39
C GLU A 504 25.74 -17.22 -1.24
N ARG A 505 25.01 -16.81 -2.29
CA ARG A 505 25.35 -15.67 -3.15
C ARG A 505 24.92 -14.34 -2.57
N ALA A 506 23.86 -14.31 -1.76
CA ALA A 506 23.35 -13.11 -1.12
C ALA A 506 24.38 -12.44 -0.20
N ARG A 507 25.42 -13.17 0.24
CA ARG A 507 26.55 -12.62 1.02
C ARG A 507 27.45 -11.69 0.22
N GLU A 508 27.38 -11.74 -1.11
CA GLU A 508 28.14 -10.89 -2.02
C GLU A 508 27.45 -9.54 -2.28
N LEU A 509 26.22 -9.37 -1.78
CA LEU A 509 25.40 -8.18 -2.00
C LEU A 509 25.39 -7.28 -0.77
N PRO A 510 25.11 -5.97 -0.94
CA PRO A 510 24.80 -5.08 0.17
C PRO A 510 23.63 -5.61 1.02
N ARG A 511 23.82 -5.71 2.34
CA ARG A 511 22.82 -6.22 3.30
C ARG A 511 22.94 -5.56 4.67
N TYR A 512 21.88 -5.62 5.45
CA TYR A 512 21.87 -5.16 6.84
C TYR A 512 22.05 -6.31 7.85
N LEU A 513 21.73 -7.55 7.46
CA LEU A 513 21.93 -8.73 8.28
C LEU A 513 23.18 -9.53 7.88
N SER A 514 23.97 -9.92 8.87
CA SER A 514 24.95 -11.02 8.71
C SER A 514 24.91 -11.97 9.89
N GLU A 515 25.28 -13.22 9.63
CA GLU A 515 25.39 -14.27 10.63
C GLU A 515 26.81 -14.83 10.63
N ALA A 516 27.42 -14.87 11.81
CA ALA A 516 28.72 -15.50 12.04
C ALA A 516 28.59 -16.52 13.19
N GLY A 517 28.41 -17.78 12.84
CA GLY A 517 28.19 -18.85 13.82
C GLY A 517 26.88 -18.67 14.58
N THR A 518 26.96 -18.32 15.86
CA THR A 518 25.77 -18.14 16.73
C THR A 518 25.40 -16.66 16.93
N THR A 519 26.12 -15.75 16.28
CA THR A 519 25.90 -14.31 16.40
C THR A 519 25.26 -13.78 15.13
N LEU A 520 24.05 -13.22 15.28
CA LEU A 520 23.37 -12.42 14.29
C LEU A 520 23.72 -10.95 14.52
N THR A 521 24.13 -10.24 13.48
CA THR A 521 24.48 -8.82 13.53
C THR A 521 23.58 -8.02 12.60
N VAL A 522 23.04 -6.93 13.11
CA VAL A 522 22.28 -5.92 12.34
C VAL A 522 23.15 -4.68 12.20
N ALA A 523 23.61 -4.42 10.97
CA ALA A 523 24.41 -3.24 10.63
C ALA A 523 23.63 -1.94 10.84
N THR A 524 24.33 -0.79 10.81
CA THR A 524 23.72 0.55 10.77
C THR A 524 23.68 1.08 9.35
N ARG A 525 22.74 1.97 9.02
CA ARG A 525 22.61 2.56 7.67
C ARG A 525 23.67 3.66 7.52
N ASP A 526 24.81 3.29 6.95
CA ASP A 526 25.97 4.16 6.65
C ASP A 526 26.09 4.53 5.16
N GLY A 527 24.98 4.42 4.43
CA GLY A 527 24.86 4.86 3.05
C GLY A 527 24.95 3.71 2.05
N SER A 528 25.77 2.68 2.27
CA SER A 528 26.00 1.63 1.26
C SER A 528 25.38 0.28 1.57
N GLY A 529 24.84 0.06 2.78
CA GLY A 529 24.35 -1.28 3.17
C GLY A 529 25.52 -2.26 3.26
N VAL A 530 26.50 -2.00 4.13
CA VAL A 530 27.66 -2.88 4.29
C VAL A 530 27.24 -4.17 5.00
N ALA A 531 27.61 -5.31 4.43
CA ALA A 531 27.39 -6.61 5.04
C ALA A 531 28.02 -6.64 6.44
N ALA A 532 27.26 -7.10 7.45
CA ALA A 532 27.67 -6.91 8.85
C ALA A 532 29.00 -7.62 9.22
N ASP A 533 29.47 -8.55 8.41
CA ASP A 533 30.78 -9.21 8.47
C ASP A 533 31.95 -8.32 8.04
N GLU A 534 31.72 -7.40 7.11
CA GLU A 534 32.70 -6.43 6.60
C GLU A 534 32.82 -5.15 7.45
N LEU A 535 31.98 -5.03 8.48
CA LEU A 535 32.01 -3.88 9.40
C LEU A 535 33.38 -3.74 10.09
N THR A 536 33.86 -2.50 10.16
CA THR A 536 35.00 -2.13 11.00
C THR A 536 34.67 -2.38 12.47
N GLN A 537 35.69 -2.44 13.33
CA GLN A 537 35.48 -2.66 14.76
C GLN A 537 34.57 -1.57 15.38
N GLU A 538 34.74 -0.32 14.94
CA GLU A 538 33.94 0.82 15.41
C GLU A 538 32.45 0.71 15.01
N GLU A 539 32.18 0.14 13.83
CA GLU A 539 30.81 -0.15 13.38
C GLU A 539 30.22 -1.37 14.09
N LYS A 540 31.02 -2.42 14.32
CA LYS A 540 30.61 -3.59 15.12
C LYS A 540 30.23 -3.21 16.54
N ASP A 541 30.94 -2.25 17.14
CA ASP A 541 30.64 -1.73 18.47
C ASP A 541 29.30 -0.96 18.53
N ARG A 542 28.81 -0.46 17.39
CA ARG A 542 27.51 0.24 17.26
C ARG A 542 26.39 -0.66 16.73
N ALA A 543 26.74 -1.75 16.05
CA ALA A 543 25.79 -2.70 15.51
C ALA A 543 25.01 -3.40 16.63
N ARG A 544 23.76 -3.76 16.34
CA ARG A 544 22.98 -4.59 17.26
C ARG A 544 23.35 -6.04 17.04
N GLN A 545 23.77 -6.72 18.10
CA GLN A 545 24.18 -8.13 18.04
C GLN A 545 23.28 -8.99 18.93
N LEU A 546 22.88 -10.14 18.40
CA LEU A 546 22.20 -11.19 19.13
C LEU A 546 23.05 -12.45 19.06
N THR A 547 23.61 -12.87 20.20
CA THR A 547 24.36 -14.11 20.32
C THR A 547 23.52 -15.17 21.00
N THR A 548 23.49 -16.36 20.41
CA THR A 548 22.70 -17.49 20.87
C THR A 548 23.59 -18.68 21.21
N THR A 549 23.00 -19.76 21.74
CA THR A 549 23.76 -20.97 22.09
C THR A 549 23.94 -21.92 20.90
N ALA A 550 23.18 -21.74 19.82
CA ALA A 550 23.21 -22.53 18.60
C ALA A 550 22.81 -21.63 17.41
N ASN A 551 23.25 -21.97 16.19
CA ASN A 551 22.94 -21.18 15.00
C ASN A 551 21.42 -20.95 14.87
N LEU A 552 21.04 -19.77 14.41
CA LEU A 552 19.65 -19.33 14.37
C LEU A 552 19.04 -19.65 13.02
N PRO A 553 18.25 -20.73 12.84
CA PRO A 553 17.66 -21.03 11.54
C PRO A 553 16.68 -19.92 11.15
N ALA A 554 17.02 -19.12 10.13
CA ALA A 554 16.31 -17.90 9.81
C ALA A 554 16.28 -17.61 8.30
N GLY A 555 15.12 -17.14 7.85
CA GLY A 555 14.90 -16.59 6.52
C GLY A 555 14.50 -15.13 6.65
N GLY A 556 14.72 -14.34 5.60
CA GLY A 556 14.35 -12.94 5.63
C GLY A 556 14.33 -12.25 4.27
N LEU A 557 13.71 -11.08 4.28
CA LEU A 557 13.69 -10.11 3.21
C LEU A 557 14.39 -8.85 3.70
N GLU A 558 15.32 -8.33 2.91
CA GLU A 558 16.02 -7.08 3.20
C GLU A 558 15.84 -6.13 2.02
N VAL A 559 15.46 -4.88 2.28
CA VAL A 559 15.32 -3.85 1.25
C VAL A 559 16.35 -2.77 1.51
N VAL A 560 17.36 -2.70 0.65
CA VAL A 560 18.63 -2.01 0.90
C VAL A 560 18.88 -0.97 -0.17
N TRP A 561 19.39 0.21 0.24
CA TRP A 561 19.98 1.17 -0.68
C TRP A 561 21.44 0.81 -0.94
N ASP A 562 21.72 0.37 -2.16
CA ASP A 562 23.06 0.14 -2.69
C ASP A 562 23.59 1.48 -3.22
N ALA A 563 24.32 2.22 -2.37
CA ALA A 563 24.87 3.52 -2.76
C ALA A 563 26.00 3.43 -3.80
N GLU A 564 26.65 2.28 -3.96
CA GLU A 564 27.69 2.13 -4.98
C GLU A 564 27.07 2.13 -6.38
N ALA A 565 25.99 1.36 -6.56
CA ALA A 565 25.25 1.33 -7.81
C ALA A 565 24.14 2.40 -7.92
N GLY A 566 23.83 3.10 -6.83
CA GLY A 566 22.80 4.15 -6.78
C GLY A 566 21.39 3.62 -6.98
N ARG A 567 21.05 2.48 -6.35
CA ARG A 567 19.78 1.76 -6.56
C ARG A 567 19.23 1.15 -5.27
N MET A 568 17.94 0.84 -5.27
CA MET A 568 17.35 -0.04 -4.26
C MET A 568 17.39 -1.49 -4.72
N ILE A 569 17.76 -2.39 -3.81
CA ILE A 569 17.68 -3.84 -4.01
C ILE A 569 16.80 -4.47 -2.95
N MET A 570 16.08 -5.54 -3.31
CA MET A 570 15.44 -6.44 -2.36
C MET A 570 16.19 -7.76 -2.40
N VAL A 571 16.68 -8.23 -1.25
CA VAL A 571 17.38 -9.51 -1.12
C VAL A 571 16.49 -10.45 -0.32
N ALA A 572 16.05 -11.53 -0.97
CA ALA A 572 15.29 -12.61 -0.36
C ALA A 572 16.20 -13.81 -0.14
N SER A 573 16.51 -14.12 1.13
CA SER A 573 17.47 -15.18 1.44
C SER A 573 17.24 -15.88 2.78
N SER A 574 18.02 -16.92 3.05
CA SER A 574 18.01 -17.64 4.33
C SER A 574 19.41 -18.06 4.75
N ASN A 575 19.54 -18.76 5.88
CA ASN A 575 20.78 -19.39 6.27
C ASN A 575 20.81 -20.89 5.93
N ARG A 576 21.02 -21.17 4.63
CA ARG A 576 21.25 -22.51 4.04
C ARG A 576 20.04 -23.44 3.99
N ASN A 577 18.82 -22.91 4.12
CA ASN A 577 17.62 -23.72 3.99
C ASN A 577 16.45 -22.89 3.46
N SER A 578 16.15 -23.10 2.18
CA SER A 578 15.07 -22.42 1.45
C SER A 578 13.72 -22.42 2.16
N ARG A 579 13.39 -23.45 2.95
CA ARG A 579 12.13 -23.51 3.72
C ARG A 579 11.98 -22.38 4.73
N GLN A 580 13.07 -21.78 5.19
CA GLN A 580 13.03 -20.66 6.12
C GLN A 580 12.59 -19.38 5.40
N LEU A 581 13.08 -19.13 4.18
CA LEU A 581 12.59 -18.04 3.34
C LEU A 581 11.12 -18.27 2.95
N ASP A 582 10.77 -19.51 2.59
CA ASP A 582 9.38 -19.87 2.26
C ASP A 582 8.43 -19.62 3.45
N GLY A 583 8.91 -19.73 4.69
CA GLY A 583 8.17 -19.38 5.88
C GLY A 583 7.78 -17.89 5.94
N VAL A 584 8.71 -17.00 5.59
CA VAL A 584 8.51 -15.55 5.56
C VAL A 584 7.52 -15.18 4.47
N ILE A 585 7.73 -15.72 3.26
CA ILE A 585 6.88 -15.45 2.10
C ILE A 585 5.46 -15.94 2.36
N ARG A 586 5.29 -17.17 2.86
CA ARG A 586 3.96 -17.69 3.22
C ARG A 586 3.27 -16.83 4.28
N TRP A 587 4.01 -16.32 5.27
CA TRP A 587 3.44 -15.39 6.25
C TRP A 587 2.99 -14.08 5.57
N LEU A 588 3.67 -13.58 4.55
CA LEU A 588 3.18 -12.41 3.81
C LEU A 588 1.93 -12.74 2.97
N ASP A 589 1.90 -13.90 2.32
CA ASP A 589 0.80 -14.30 1.43
C ASP A 589 -0.50 -14.67 2.17
N GLU A 590 -0.42 -15.06 3.45
CA GLU A 590 -1.59 -15.36 4.29
C GLU A 590 -2.50 -14.14 4.51
N ASP A 591 -1.98 -12.92 4.37
CA ASP A 591 -2.72 -11.68 4.54
C ASP A 591 -2.01 -10.53 3.79
N ASN A 592 -2.57 -10.16 2.64
CA ASN A 592 -2.02 -9.13 1.76
C ASN A 592 -1.89 -7.76 2.44
N THR A 593 -2.63 -7.48 3.52
CA THR A 593 -2.51 -6.21 4.25
C THR A 593 -1.18 -6.09 5.00
N ARG A 594 -0.49 -7.22 5.26
CA ARG A 594 0.84 -7.25 5.89
C ARG A 594 1.87 -6.47 5.09
N TRP A 595 1.83 -6.55 3.76
CA TRP A 595 2.72 -5.76 2.88
C TRP A 595 2.56 -4.25 3.12
N ALA A 596 1.31 -3.78 3.23
CA ALA A 596 1.02 -2.37 3.48
C ALA A 596 1.54 -1.91 4.85
N GLY A 597 1.57 -2.81 5.84
CA GLY A 597 2.08 -2.55 7.19
C GLY A 597 3.61 -2.53 7.35
N LEU A 598 4.38 -3.03 6.36
CA LEU A 598 5.84 -3.05 6.45
C LEU A 598 6.46 -1.65 6.30
N ASN A 599 7.18 -1.21 7.33
CA ASN A 599 7.78 0.11 7.47
C ASN A 599 9.31 0.11 7.71
N GLY A 600 9.91 -1.02 8.07
CA GLY A 600 11.33 -1.18 8.36
C GLY A 600 12.14 -1.52 7.11
N ASP A 601 13.38 -1.97 7.33
CA ASP A 601 14.31 -2.35 6.24
C ASP A 601 14.48 -3.86 6.11
N VAL A 602 14.20 -4.60 7.18
CA VAL A 602 14.45 -6.03 7.29
C VAL A 602 13.25 -6.71 7.90
N LEU A 603 12.76 -7.76 7.25
CA LEU A 603 11.77 -8.69 7.79
C LEU A 603 12.47 -10.04 7.96
N ILE A 604 12.64 -10.48 9.20
CA ILE A 604 13.33 -11.74 9.52
C ILE A 604 12.40 -12.68 10.30
N GLN A 605 12.45 -13.95 9.97
CA GLN A 605 11.76 -15.00 10.71
C GLN A 605 12.74 -16.07 11.14
N VAL A 606 12.81 -16.30 12.44
CA VAL A 606 13.40 -17.52 13.01
C VAL A 606 12.34 -18.62 12.94
N VAL A 607 12.74 -19.84 12.60
CA VAL A 607 11.84 -21.00 12.49
C VAL A 607 10.89 -21.10 13.70
N ASP A 608 9.61 -21.38 13.41
CA ASP A 608 8.51 -21.51 14.37
C ASP A 608 8.21 -20.25 15.21
N ARG A 609 8.61 -19.07 14.73
CA ARG A 609 8.28 -17.77 15.34
C ARG A 609 7.55 -16.87 14.34
N THR A 610 6.82 -15.88 14.85
CA THR A 610 6.28 -14.80 14.02
C THR A 610 7.43 -13.97 13.46
N PRO A 611 7.38 -13.54 12.18
CA PRO A 611 8.36 -12.63 11.63
C PRO A 611 8.46 -11.34 12.44
N VAL A 612 9.67 -10.80 12.53
CA VAL A 612 9.99 -9.54 13.20
C VAL A 612 10.52 -8.57 12.16
N GLU A 613 9.94 -7.38 12.15
CA GLU A 613 10.42 -6.26 11.37
C GLU A 613 11.47 -5.46 12.16
N LEU A 614 12.54 -5.06 11.48
CA LEU A 614 13.62 -4.26 12.04
C LEU A 614 13.82 -3.02 11.17
N GLU A 615 13.78 -1.85 11.81
CA GLU A 615 14.28 -0.61 11.22
C GLU A 615 15.76 -0.45 11.55
N VAL A 616 16.57 -0.20 10.54
CA VAL A 616 18.01 -0.01 10.65
C VAL A 616 18.29 1.47 10.92
N ALA A 617 18.96 1.76 12.04
CA ALA A 617 19.25 3.14 12.42
C ALA A 617 20.17 3.82 11.40
N GLY A 618 19.75 4.98 10.87
CA GLY A 618 20.60 5.89 10.11
C GLY A 618 21.62 6.60 11.00
N ARG A 619 22.76 7.02 10.43
CA ARG A 619 23.62 8.00 11.12
C ARG A 619 22.76 9.24 11.41
N PRO A 620 22.82 9.84 12.62
CA PRO A 620 22.36 11.21 12.77
C PRO A 620 23.13 12.04 11.75
N ALA A 621 22.41 12.81 10.93
CA ALA A 621 23.03 13.74 10.01
C ALA A 621 24.08 14.52 10.80
N THR A 622 25.36 14.36 10.46
CA THR A 622 26.37 15.29 10.93
C THR A 622 25.92 16.64 10.41
N SER A 623 25.31 17.44 11.29
CA SER A 623 24.95 18.82 11.02
C SER A 623 26.14 19.41 10.31
N ASN A 624 25.92 19.79 9.05
CA ASN A 624 26.97 20.23 8.16
C ASN A 624 27.83 21.24 8.94
N THR A 625 29.12 20.92 9.11
CA THR A 625 30.10 21.67 9.90
C THR A 625 30.44 23.01 9.22
N ALA A 626 29.48 23.61 8.50
CA ALA A 626 29.51 24.98 8.01
C ALA A 626 29.23 25.98 9.13
N THR A 627 28.49 25.60 10.18
CA THR A 627 28.19 26.49 11.32
C THR A 627 29.39 26.64 12.28
N THR A 628 30.32 25.69 12.31
CA THR A 628 31.52 25.76 13.17
C THR A 628 32.60 26.68 12.59
N TRP A 629 32.74 26.76 11.26
CA TRP A 629 33.62 27.75 10.63
C TRP A 629 33.08 29.17 10.74
N VAL A 630 31.76 29.37 10.71
CA VAL A 630 31.14 30.67 10.98
C VAL A 630 31.30 31.05 12.46
N ALA A 631 31.14 30.13 13.41
CA ALA A 631 31.38 30.40 14.83
C ALA A 631 32.87 30.69 15.13
N VAL A 632 33.81 29.98 14.48
CA VAL A 632 35.26 30.24 14.60
C VAL A 632 35.66 31.54 13.92
N ALA A 633 35.07 31.88 12.77
CA ALA A 633 35.30 33.16 12.10
C ALA A 633 34.73 34.34 12.89
N VAL A 634 33.54 34.20 13.49
CA VAL A 634 32.94 35.22 14.36
C VAL A 634 33.75 35.36 15.66
N ALA A 635 34.22 34.26 16.25
CA ALA A 635 35.11 34.31 17.43
C ALA A 635 36.45 34.97 17.11
N ALA A 636 37.04 34.71 15.94
CA ALA A 636 38.28 35.35 15.50
C ALA A 636 38.10 36.85 15.26
N VAL A 637 36.97 37.28 14.69
CA VAL A 637 36.64 38.71 14.50
C VAL A 637 36.41 39.40 15.84
N VAL A 638 35.70 38.78 16.79
CA VAL A 638 35.50 39.33 18.13
C VAL A 638 36.82 39.46 18.88
N ILE A 639 37.70 38.45 18.83
CA ILE A 639 39.04 38.52 19.44
C ILE A 639 39.88 39.62 18.79
N ALA A 640 39.86 39.76 17.46
CA ALA A 640 40.57 40.82 16.77
C ALA A 640 40.05 42.22 17.15
N VAL A 641 38.75 42.41 17.30
CA VAL A 641 38.14 43.67 17.77
C VAL A 641 38.52 43.95 19.21
N VAL A 642 38.46 42.96 20.10
CA VAL A 642 38.86 43.12 21.51
C VAL A 642 40.34 43.48 21.61
N VAL A 643 41.24 42.79 20.90
CA VAL A 643 42.67 43.11 20.89
C VAL A 643 42.92 44.53 20.34
N SER A 644 42.22 44.93 19.28
CA SER A 644 42.31 46.27 18.69
C SER A 644 41.87 47.37 19.65
N VAL A 645 40.75 47.17 20.35
CA VAL A 645 40.23 48.10 21.37
C VAL A 645 41.18 48.16 22.58
N THR A 646 41.71 47.02 23.01
CA THR A 646 42.66 46.97 24.14
C THR A 646 44.00 47.64 23.80
N LEU A 647 44.47 47.49 22.56
CA LEU A 647 45.66 48.20 22.05
C LEU A 647 45.41 49.72 21.94
N LEU A 648 44.23 50.15 21.46
CA LEU A 648 43.89 51.58 21.38
C LEU A 648 43.72 52.22 22.76
N VAL A 649 43.12 51.53 23.72
CA VAL A 649 42.96 52.01 25.11
C VAL A 649 44.31 52.02 25.83
N SER A 650 45.16 51.02 25.63
CA SER A 650 46.50 50.98 26.23
C SER A 650 47.43 52.06 25.64
N GLN A 651 47.35 52.37 24.34
CA GLN A 651 48.10 53.47 23.73
C GLN A 651 47.58 54.86 24.15
N ARG A 652 46.27 55.03 24.38
CA ARG A 652 45.72 56.28 24.95
C ARG A 652 46.09 56.47 26.43
N SER A 653 46.12 55.40 27.23
CA SER A 653 46.50 55.47 28.64
C SER A 653 48.01 55.68 28.87
N ARG A 654 48.86 55.25 27.92
CA ARG A 654 50.29 55.57 27.91
C ARG A 654 50.58 57.01 27.48
N ARG A 655 49.73 57.62 26.65
CA ARG A 655 49.85 59.05 26.29
C ARG A 655 49.28 60.00 27.35
N SER A 656 48.34 59.57 28.20
CA SER A 656 47.79 60.41 29.29
C SER A 656 48.58 60.35 30.60
N ARG A 657 49.47 59.38 30.80
CA ARG A 657 50.35 59.29 31.99
C ARG A 657 51.73 59.94 31.83
N GLN A 658 52.01 60.57 30.69
CA GLN A 658 53.25 61.33 30.46
C GLN A 658 53.03 62.87 30.40
N SER A 659 51.81 63.36 30.68
CA SER A 659 51.46 64.80 30.65
C SER A 659 51.11 65.41 32.02
N GLN A 660 51.39 64.72 33.14
CA GLN A 660 51.16 65.24 34.50
C GLN A 660 52.33 64.93 35.45
N ARG A 661 53.55 65.30 35.03
CA ARG A 661 54.70 65.55 35.91
C ARG A 661 55.79 66.25 35.10
N GLY A 662 55.64 67.57 34.93
CA GLY A 662 56.65 68.38 34.25
C GLY A 662 56.13 69.66 33.62
N GLN A 663 55.50 70.54 34.40
CA GLN A 663 55.46 71.96 34.03
C GLN A 663 55.52 72.81 35.31
N GLY A 664 56.75 73.14 35.68
CA GLY A 664 57.03 74.31 36.49
C GLY A 664 57.10 75.56 35.60
N SER A 665 56.96 76.70 36.27
CA SER A 665 57.53 78.01 35.90
C SER A 665 56.94 78.66 34.62
N LEU A 666 56.02 79.61 34.75
CA LEU A 666 56.29 81.06 34.93
C LEU A 666 57.07 81.72 33.78
N GLY A 667 56.45 82.79 33.24
CA GLY A 667 57.12 83.92 32.58
C GLY A 667 57.23 83.78 31.07
N SER A 668 56.33 84.36 30.27
CA SER A 668 56.30 85.79 29.92
C SER A 668 57.65 86.33 29.43
N ARG A 669 57.75 86.66 28.14
CA ARG A 669 57.71 88.05 27.64
C ARG A 669 58.25 88.18 26.22
N ARG A 670 57.54 89.03 25.48
CA ARG A 670 58.01 90.07 24.54
C ARG A 670 58.72 89.61 23.28
N ALA A 671 58.16 89.86 22.10
CA ALA A 671 57.84 91.14 21.45
C ALA A 671 58.86 91.37 20.33
N GLY A 672 58.33 91.52 19.12
CA GLY A 672 59.10 91.77 17.91
C GLY A 672 58.17 91.93 16.71
N ARG A 673 57.21 92.86 16.81
CA ARG A 673 56.86 93.72 15.66
C ARG A 673 58.02 94.74 15.57
N PRO A 674 58.46 95.16 14.38
CA PRO A 674 57.64 95.95 13.47
C PRO A 674 57.64 95.32 12.08
N GLY A 675 56.53 95.30 11.38
CA GLY A 675 55.99 96.47 10.71
C GLY A 675 55.74 96.02 9.27
N ARG A 676 54.74 96.59 8.63
CA ARG A 676 54.82 96.78 7.18
C ARG A 676 54.86 98.29 7.06
N GLY A 677 55.94 98.91 7.55
CA GLY A 677 55.81 100.24 8.16
C GLY A 677 55.19 100.18 9.55
#